data_AF-A0A3M2JCR7-F1
#
_entry.id   AF-A0A3M2JCR7-F1
#
_cell.length_a   1.000
_cell.length_b   1.000
_cell.length_c   1.000
_cell.angle_alpha   90.00
_cell.angle_beta   90.00
_cell.angle_gamma   90.00
#
_symmetry.space_group_name_H-M   'P 1'
#
loop_
_entity.id
_entity.type
_entity.pdbx_description
1 polymer ?
#
loop_
_entity_poly.entity_id
_entity_poly.type
_entity_poly.pdbx_seq_one_letter_code
_entity_poly.pdbx_strand_id
1 'polypeptide(L)'
;MDVPVEPLSELRWVVCPVLDAGLTYASTAVAVEALLDDGTWSGDHGLLDRYGMPASARGQGESRILLPDHWNLVRVDLAPLAGRRVRALAVTLDPPASGAPVEVWLDHVALGLRAVPHRRGLVDHVDTRRGSHSSGAYSRGNTYPATAVPNGFGSWTPLTDGASDRWLYSWAGHSGPDARPRLHGVAVSHQPSPWMGDRNQVAFHLVAGDGGDGPPDADLRARAAAFTHDDELARPHHYGVTLDDGARVDVTPTDHGGVLRFTFPAGARTGHVLLDVVSTDGAGPDGPADLAFHPDGTLTGWVDTGSGLSVGRSRMYVAGRCSRVPRDVGPAAGDRPHARAATFDLGDDPVVEVRVATSFIGLDQARHSARLEVDGRTFAEVEGAARSAWEDRLGVLEVEGASEEQRATLYGGLYRLNLYPSSGWEDAGTPGAPEPWHASPVAPRTGPDTATRTGAAVLPGRVVVDHGFWDTYRTCWPAYALLYPDLAADLADGFVQQAREGGWVARWSSPGYADLMTGTSSDVAFADLHARGVPLPDPLGTYDAGLRNATALPTAGGVGRKGQEFALLHGYVPADVEESVSWHLEGCVNDAALARMALRLADDPRTPDARRRALADEAAYLAQRGRAYRHLFDPGTGFFRARGRTGAFRESGDFDPRDWGGDYTESDAWNFAFHAPHDPDGLAALHGGRAALAEVLDRFFATPERADRPGGYGQTIHEMVEARDVRLGQLGQSNQVSHHIPYVWLAAGRPDRTQEVVREILDRLWTGSEIGQGYHGDEDNGEMSAWYVLSALGLYPLEVGTDRWAVGTPLLPRAVLHHPTGDLVVEAPGAGPAAPYVHALTLGGRAVTAPEVRHADLLGGTTLRFTTGTTPSSWGAAPRARPGPDQPGPLWQDATGPDRPWQGADGSVPGLGDDDLADAVDLDAVLDPVDAVTWSSGSSSGPGVEVVAYTLVSAVDGRPAPSAWRLEVRDGSDGWRTVDTRTAEDFPWPGQLRPFVLDAPVAGTEVRLVVPGRSGWLAQVELLVAPR
;
A
#
# COMPACT_ATOMS: atom_id res chain seq x y z
N MET A 1 -7.39 49.26 10.20
CA MET A 1 -6.01 48.76 10.36
C MET A 1 -5.04 49.74 9.73
N ASP A 2 -3.75 49.66 10.06
CA ASP A 2 -2.71 50.43 9.40
C ASP A 2 -1.38 49.66 9.47
N VAL A 3 -1.32 48.53 8.77
CA VAL A 3 -0.20 47.58 8.84
C VAL A 3 0.68 47.75 7.60
N PRO A 4 1.99 48.02 7.73
CA PRO A 4 2.88 48.04 6.57
C PRO A 4 3.00 46.65 5.94
N VAL A 5 3.04 46.61 4.61
CA VAL A 5 3.44 45.40 3.88
C VAL A 5 4.95 45.44 3.69
N GLU A 6 5.63 44.51 4.33
CA GLU A 6 7.07 44.33 4.37
C GLU A 6 7.47 43.04 3.60
N PRO A 7 8.76 42.87 3.26
CA PRO A 7 9.25 41.56 2.85
C PRO A 7 8.85 40.49 3.88
N LEU A 8 8.32 39.35 3.42
CA LEU A 8 7.77 38.27 4.25
C LEU A 8 6.41 38.55 4.92
N SER A 9 5.75 39.67 4.60
CA SER A 9 4.36 39.86 5.03
C SER A 9 3.46 38.78 4.42
N GLU A 10 2.68 38.11 5.26
CA GLU A 10 1.76 37.05 4.92
C GLU A 10 0.38 37.39 5.47
N LEU A 11 -0.65 37.13 4.65
CA LEU A 11 -2.02 37.01 5.09
C LEU A 11 -2.38 35.53 5.16
N ARG A 12 -2.86 35.08 6.32
CA ARG A 12 -3.28 33.69 6.52
C ARG A 12 -4.62 33.62 7.24
N TRP A 13 -5.39 32.59 6.94
CA TRP A 13 -6.65 32.29 7.60
C TRP A 13 -6.99 30.81 7.49
N VAL A 14 -7.86 30.34 8.38
CA VAL A 14 -8.43 28.99 8.31
C VAL A 14 -9.90 29.13 7.94
N VAL A 15 -10.36 28.37 6.94
CA VAL A 15 -11.74 28.43 6.44
C VAL A 15 -12.33 27.03 6.29
N CYS A 16 -13.59 26.86 6.71
CA CYS A 16 -14.38 25.66 6.46
C CYS A 16 -15.61 26.02 5.61
N PRO A 17 -15.54 25.82 4.29
CA PRO A 17 -16.68 25.99 3.39
C PRO A 17 -17.72 24.91 3.62
N VAL A 18 -19.00 25.24 3.79
CA VAL A 18 -20.04 24.20 3.96
C VAL A 18 -20.51 23.70 2.60
N LEU A 19 -20.55 22.37 2.41
CA LEU A 19 -21.05 21.75 1.19
C LEU A 19 -22.57 21.84 1.11
N ASP A 20 -23.09 22.35 -0.01
CA ASP A 20 -24.52 22.37 -0.23
C ASP A 20 -25.05 21.02 -0.75
N ALA A 21 -26.32 20.72 -0.47
CA ALA A 21 -26.95 19.45 -0.88
C ALA A 21 -27.00 19.23 -2.41
N GLY A 22 -26.87 20.31 -3.20
CA GLY A 22 -26.79 20.25 -4.65
C GLY A 22 -25.38 19.95 -5.18
N LEU A 23 -24.37 19.85 -4.31
CA LEU A 23 -22.96 19.68 -4.65
C LEU A 23 -22.47 20.75 -5.64
N THR A 24 -22.90 22.01 -5.45
CA THR A 24 -22.48 23.13 -6.31
C THR A 24 -21.10 23.67 -5.93
N TYR A 25 -20.62 23.36 -4.72
CA TYR A 25 -19.36 23.85 -4.15
C TYR A 25 -19.28 25.37 -4.06
N ALA A 26 -20.42 26.07 -4.05
CA ALA A 26 -20.48 27.53 -4.06
C ALA A 26 -19.70 28.16 -2.90
N SER A 27 -19.72 27.53 -1.72
CA SER A 27 -19.00 28.01 -0.54
C SER A 27 -17.48 27.99 -0.68
N THR A 28 -16.92 27.21 -1.61
CA THR A 28 -15.46 27.16 -1.85
C THR A 28 -14.91 28.41 -2.55
N ALA A 29 -15.78 29.24 -3.12
CA ALA A 29 -15.38 30.51 -3.72
C ALA A 29 -15.31 31.63 -2.67
N VAL A 30 -14.38 31.48 -1.71
CA VAL A 30 -14.19 32.34 -0.55
C VAL A 30 -12.72 32.70 -0.35
N ALA A 31 -12.45 33.93 0.04
CA ALA A 31 -11.12 34.38 0.44
C ALA A 31 -11.18 35.47 1.52
N VAL A 32 -10.05 35.74 2.16
CA VAL A 32 -9.84 36.96 2.95
C VAL A 32 -8.90 37.86 2.15
N GLU A 33 -9.35 39.09 1.88
CA GLU A 33 -8.59 40.06 1.09
C GLU A 33 -8.24 41.30 1.90
N ALA A 34 -7.07 41.87 1.59
CA ALA A 34 -6.56 43.09 2.20
C ALA A 34 -6.87 44.31 1.35
N LEU A 35 -7.56 45.30 1.92
CA LEU A 35 -7.74 46.62 1.33
C LEU A 35 -6.45 47.43 1.49
N LEU A 36 -5.87 47.86 0.39
CA LEU A 36 -4.63 48.62 0.37
C LEU A 36 -4.89 50.14 0.48
N ASP A 37 -3.82 50.89 0.74
CA ASP A 37 -3.84 52.34 0.90
C ASP A 37 -4.11 53.17 -0.37
N ASP A 38 -4.16 52.55 -1.55
CA ASP A 38 -4.65 53.15 -2.80
C ASP A 38 -6.11 52.82 -3.10
N GLY A 39 -6.79 52.07 -2.22
CA GLY A 39 -8.18 51.65 -2.38
C GLY A 39 -8.40 50.39 -3.20
N THR A 40 -7.35 49.70 -3.66
CA THR A 40 -7.45 48.38 -4.33
C THR A 40 -7.47 47.23 -3.33
N TRP A 41 -7.99 46.06 -3.74
CA TRP A 41 -7.97 44.84 -2.95
C TRP A 41 -6.80 43.95 -3.36
N SER A 42 -6.26 43.17 -2.42
CA SER A 42 -5.17 42.23 -2.71
C SER A 42 -5.49 41.24 -3.83
N GLY A 43 -6.77 40.86 -4.01
CA GLY A 43 -7.22 40.00 -5.10
C GLY A 43 -7.02 40.60 -6.51
N ASP A 44 -6.98 41.93 -6.63
CA ASP A 44 -6.80 42.64 -7.91
C ASP A 44 -5.35 42.56 -8.44
N HIS A 45 -4.41 42.08 -7.63
CA HIS A 45 -2.96 42.09 -7.93
C HIS A 45 -2.42 40.74 -8.40
N GLY A 46 -3.30 39.77 -8.69
CA GLY A 46 -2.89 38.45 -9.21
C GLY A 46 -2.01 37.65 -8.23
N LEU A 47 -2.23 37.83 -6.93
CA LEU A 47 -1.52 37.08 -5.90
C LEU A 47 -1.89 35.59 -5.96
N LEU A 48 -0.91 34.76 -5.62
CA LEU A 48 -1.08 33.31 -5.51
C LEU A 48 -1.07 32.92 -4.03
N ASP A 49 -1.83 31.88 -3.70
CA ASP A 49 -1.67 31.18 -2.45
C ASP A 49 -0.39 30.35 -2.45
N ARG A 50 -0.10 29.73 -1.31
CA ARG A 50 1.08 28.88 -1.12
C ARG A 50 1.18 27.66 -2.04
N TYR A 51 0.06 27.20 -2.60
CA TYR A 51 0.01 26.07 -3.54
C TYR A 51 0.13 26.55 -5.00
N GLY A 52 0.26 27.87 -5.22
CA GLY A 52 0.37 28.46 -6.54
C GLY A 52 -0.98 28.71 -7.22
N MET A 53 -2.10 28.63 -6.48
CA MET A 53 -3.44 28.90 -7.00
C MET A 53 -3.80 30.39 -6.80
N PRO A 54 -4.62 30.99 -7.66
CA PRO A 54 -5.02 32.39 -7.47
C PRO A 54 -5.73 32.59 -6.12
N ALA A 55 -5.29 33.59 -5.36
CA ALA A 55 -5.69 33.80 -3.96
C ALA A 55 -7.06 34.50 -3.79
N SER A 56 -7.68 34.97 -4.87
CA SER A 56 -9.01 35.59 -4.84
C SER A 56 -10.10 34.57 -4.58
N ALA A 57 -11.28 35.02 -4.13
CA ALA A 57 -12.43 34.15 -3.87
C ALA A 57 -12.80 33.30 -5.10
N ARG A 58 -12.87 33.92 -6.29
CA ARG A 58 -13.07 33.20 -7.55
C ARG A 58 -11.95 32.21 -7.84
N GLY A 59 -10.71 32.64 -7.64
CA GLY A 59 -9.52 31.81 -7.86
C GLY A 59 -9.53 30.51 -7.07
N GLN A 60 -9.86 30.60 -5.78
CA GLN A 60 -9.99 29.45 -4.88
C GLN A 60 -11.12 28.50 -5.30
N GLY A 61 -12.27 29.05 -5.74
CA GLY A 61 -13.40 28.25 -6.23
C GLY A 61 -13.12 27.55 -7.56
N GLU A 62 -12.50 28.25 -8.52
CA GLU A 62 -12.17 27.73 -9.85
C GLU A 62 -11.02 26.71 -9.82
N SER A 63 -10.03 26.89 -8.94
CA SER A 63 -8.91 25.95 -8.76
C SER A 63 -9.29 24.67 -8.03
N ARG A 64 -10.44 24.66 -7.33
CA ARG A 64 -10.92 23.53 -6.52
C ARG A 64 -9.92 23.10 -5.44
N ILE A 65 -9.14 24.04 -4.92
CA ILE A 65 -8.10 23.78 -3.93
C ILE A 65 -8.66 23.62 -2.51
N LEU A 66 -9.79 24.27 -2.22
CA LEU A 66 -10.47 24.17 -0.93
C LEU A 66 -11.39 22.96 -0.90
N LEU A 67 -11.24 22.13 0.13
CA LEU A 67 -12.13 21.02 0.42
C LEU A 67 -13.31 21.51 1.27
N PRO A 68 -14.57 21.26 0.86
CA PRO A 68 -15.73 21.64 1.65
C PRO A 68 -15.88 20.71 2.88
N ASP A 69 -16.60 21.16 3.91
CA ASP A 69 -16.80 20.50 5.20
C ASP A 69 -15.50 20.15 5.97
N HIS A 70 -14.37 20.72 5.52
CA HIS A 70 -13.06 20.58 6.14
C HIS A 70 -12.44 21.95 6.41
N TRP A 71 -11.62 22.02 7.47
CA TRP A 71 -10.77 23.17 7.68
C TRP A 71 -9.65 23.22 6.63
N ASN A 72 -9.49 24.38 5.99
CA ASN A 72 -8.46 24.66 5.00
C ASN A 72 -7.61 25.82 5.50
N LEU A 73 -6.28 25.63 5.56
CA LEU A 73 -5.34 26.71 5.86
C LEU A 73 -4.91 27.38 4.55
N VAL A 74 -5.32 28.64 4.37
CA VAL A 74 -4.89 29.47 3.24
C VAL A 74 -3.83 30.45 3.70
N ARG A 75 -2.76 30.57 2.90
CA ARG A 75 -1.68 31.54 3.11
C ARG A 75 -1.35 32.23 1.80
N VAL A 76 -1.22 33.54 1.86
CA VAL A 76 -0.94 34.40 0.72
C VAL A 76 0.27 35.26 1.03
N ASP A 77 1.30 35.15 0.19
CA ASP A 77 2.49 36.00 0.28
C ASP A 77 2.14 37.40 -0.22
N LEU A 78 2.26 38.40 0.65
CA LEU A 78 2.02 39.80 0.33
C LEU A 78 3.31 40.54 -0.07
N ALA A 79 4.47 39.87 -0.08
CA ALA A 79 5.73 40.49 -0.49
C ALA A 79 5.69 41.20 -1.86
N PRO A 80 4.95 40.73 -2.89
CA PRO A 80 4.78 41.48 -4.14
C PRO A 80 4.16 42.89 -3.96
N LEU A 81 3.49 43.13 -2.84
CA LEU A 81 2.87 44.40 -2.45
C LEU A 81 3.72 45.18 -1.42
N ALA A 82 5.00 44.83 -1.25
CA ALA A 82 5.88 45.52 -0.31
C ALA A 82 5.92 47.04 -0.56
N GLY A 83 5.87 47.82 0.52
CA GLY A 83 5.78 49.28 0.49
C GLY A 83 4.34 49.83 0.47
N ARG A 84 3.33 48.97 0.30
CA ARG A 84 1.91 49.33 0.51
C ARG A 84 1.52 49.21 1.99
N ARG A 85 0.31 49.65 2.33
CA ARG A 85 -0.25 49.50 3.69
C ARG A 85 -1.64 48.88 3.66
N VAL A 86 -1.89 47.92 4.54
CA VAL A 86 -3.21 47.29 4.73
C VAL A 86 -4.07 48.16 5.64
N ARG A 87 -5.22 48.58 5.11
CA ARG A 87 -6.21 49.44 5.76
C ARG A 87 -7.35 48.66 6.39
N ALA A 88 -7.76 47.55 5.78
CA ALA A 88 -8.80 46.65 6.28
C ALA A 88 -8.59 45.24 5.74
N LEU A 89 -9.21 44.25 6.38
CA LEU A 89 -9.41 42.91 5.84
C LEU A 89 -10.91 42.70 5.62
N ALA A 90 -11.29 41.99 4.57
CA ALA A 90 -12.67 41.59 4.32
C ALA A 90 -12.75 40.14 3.86
N VAL A 91 -13.83 39.46 4.23
CA VAL A 91 -14.21 38.19 3.60
C VAL A 91 -14.89 38.52 2.27
N THR A 92 -14.38 37.93 1.19
CA THR A 92 -14.91 38.08 -0.16
C THR A 92 -15.49 36.75 -0.62
N LEU A 93 -16.65 36.81 -1.26
CA LEU A 93 -17.35 35.66 -1.84
C LEU A 93 -17.60 35.96 -3.32
N ASP A 94 -17.25 35.03 -4.21
CA ASP A 94 -17.56 35.13 -5.65
C ASP A 94 -18.03 33.75 -6.17
N PRO A 95 -19.15 33.22 -5.63
CA PRO A 95 -19.65 31.90 -6.01
C PRO A 95 -20.13 31.88 -7.46
N PRO A 96 -20.11 30.70 -8.12
CA PRO A 96 -20.78 30.53 -9.41
C PRO A 96 -22.27 30.90 -9.31
N ALA A 97 -22.86 31.32 -10.42
CA ALA A 97 -24.26 31.75 -10.50
C ALA A 97 -25.27 30.56 -10.41
N SER A 98 -25.20 29.79 -9.31
CA SER A 98 -26.07 28.64 -9.02
C SER A 98 -27.30 29.02 -8.20
N GLY A 99 -27.25 30.15 -7.47
CA GLY A 99 -28.28 30.54 -6.50
C GLY A 99 -28.25 29.71 -5.20
N ALA A 100 -27.26 28.82 -5.04
CA ALA A 100 -27.05 28.08 -3.81
C ALA A 100 -26.66 29.01 -2.65
N PRO A 101 -27.12 28.74 -1.41
CA PRO A 101 -26.64 29.46 -0.24
C PRO A 101 -25.13 29.24 -0.08
N VAL A 102 -24.42 30.30 0.31
CA VAL A 102 -23.00 30.22 0.70
C VAL A 102 -22.91 30.31 2.21
N GLU A 103 -22.30 29.31 2.81
CA GLU A 103 -22.04 29.25 4.25
C GLU A 103 -20.56 28.88 4.46
N VAL A 104 -19.86 29.67 5.26
CA VAL A 104 -18.43 29.52 5.52
C VAL A 104 -18.16 29.81 6.99
N TRP A 105 -17.36 28.96 7.62
CA TRP A 105 -16.78 29.23 8.94
C TRP A 105 -15.35 29.75 8.75
N LEU A 106 -14.99 30.78 9.52
CA LEU A 106 -13.68 31.43 9.42
C LEU A 106 -13.03 31.46 10.80
N ASP A 107 -11.75 31.14 10.86
CA ASP A 107 -10.95 31.17 12.08
C ASP A 107 -9.51 31.65 11.80
N HIS A 108 -8.78 31.99 12.87
CA HIS A 108 -7.34 32.27 12.85
C HIS A 108 -6.86 33.22 11.74
N VAL A 109 -7.62 34.27 11.44
CA VAL A 109 -7.22 35.33 10.51
C VAL A 109 -6.05 36.11 11.09
N ALA A 110 -4.91 36.09 10.40
CA ALA A 110 -3.71 36.78 10.81
C ALA A 110 -3.01 37.47 9.64
N LEU A 111 -2.56 38.70 9.89
CA LEU A 111 -1.69 39.47 9.01
C LEU A 111 -0.40 39.78 9.78
N GLY A 112 0.73 39.34 9.26
CA GLY A 112 2.01 39.53 9.93
C GLY A 112 3.19 38.99 9.14
N LEU A 113 4.38 39.04 9.74
CA LEU A 113 5.57 38.46 9.13
C LEU A 113 5.53 36.94 9.25
N ARG A 114 5.76 36.25 8.14
CA ARG A 114 5.90 34.79 8.11
C ARG A 114 7.16 34.38 8.86
N ALA A 115 7.01 33.44 9.79
CA ALA A 115 8.15 32.77 10.40
C ALA A 115 8.88 31.93 9.34
N VAL A 116 10.19 32.09 9.21
CA VAL A 116 11.02 31.25 8.33
C VAL A 116 11.51 30.06 9.13
N PRO A 117 11.05 28.82 8.84
CA PRO A 117 11.48 27.66 9.60
C PRO A 117 12.97 27.40 9.40
N HIS A 118 13.67 27.13 10.51
CA HIS A 118 15.09 26.78 10.48
C HIS A 118 15.25 25.29 10.16
N ARG A 119 15.79 24.97 8.98
CA ARG A 119 16.05 23.59 8.54
C ARG A 119 17.55 23.31 8.50
N ARG A 120 17.97 22.21 9.12
CA ARG A 120 19.35 21.73 9.19
C ARG A 120 19.63 20.59 8.20
N GLY A 121 18.60 19.85 7.78
CA GLY A 121 18.70 18.78 6.78
C GLY A 121 17.34 18.33 6.25
N LEU A 122 17.33 17.24 5.48
CA LEU A 122 16.18 16.73 4.74
C LEU A 122 15.06 16.27 5.69
N VAL A 123 15.43 15.67 6.82
CA VAL A 123 14.47 15.19 7.83
C VAL A 123 13.66 16.33 8.45
N ASP A 124 14.15 17.57 8.42
CA ASP A 124 13.43 18.73 8.97
C ASP A 124 12.29 19.22 8.03
N HIS A 125 12.18 18.64 6.83
CA HIS A 125 11.00 18.78 5.96
C HIS A 125 9.87 17.82 6.32
N VAL A 126 10.12 16.81 7.15
CA VAL A 126 9.13 15.79 7.51
C VAL A 126 8.37 16.20 8.75
N ASP A 127 7.05 16.38 8.63
CA ASP A 127 6.13 16.46 9.77
C ASP A 127 5.36 15.14 9.88
N THR A 128 5.55 14.41 10.98
CA THR A 128 4.94 13.08 11.14
C THR A 128 3.44 13.14 11.45
N ARG A 129 2.89 14.32 11.73
CA ARG A 129 1.44 14.55 11.90
C ARG A 129 0.71 14.69 10.56
N ARG A 130 1.43 14.80 9.44
CA ARG A 130 0.82 14.83 8.12
C ARG A 130 -0.03 13.55 7.92
N GLY A 131 -1.34 13.73 7.81
CA GLY A 131 -2.37 12.72 7.65
C GLY A 131 -3.16 12.36 8.91
N SER A 132 -2.85 12.94 10.07
CA SER A 132 -3.48 12.63 11.36
C SER A 132 -4.75 13.43 11.69
N HIS A 133 -5.12 14.39 10.85
CA HIS A 133 -6.40 15.09 10.92
C HIS A 133 -7.45 14.33 10.10
N SER A 134 -7.66 13.08 10.52
CA SER A 134 -8.51 12.09 9.87
C SER A 134 -9.49 11.50 10.89
N SER A 135 -10.53 10.85 10.38
CA SER A 135 -11.52 10.12 11.17
C SER A 135 -12.03 8.92 10.39
N GLY A 136 -12.79 8.04 11.03
CA GLY A 136 -13.45 6.92 10.34
C GLY A 136 -14.52 7.34 9.31
N ALA A 137 -14.95 8.61 9.30
CA ALA A 137 -15.93 9.12 8.33
C ALA A 137 -15.29 9.81 7.12
N TYR A 138 -14.04 10.27 7.24
CA TYR A 138 -13.29 10.94 6.18
C TYR A 138 -11.80 10.92 6.52
N SER A 139 -11.00 10.44 5.58
CA SER A 139 -9.56 10.37 5.67
C SER A 139 -8.87 11.56 5.03
N ARG A 140 -7.89 12.10 5.74
CA ARG A 140 -6.87 12.99 5.19
C ARG A 140 -5.51 12.32 5.23
N GLY A 141 -5.49 10.99 5.28
CA GLY A 141 -4.30 10.13 5.31
C GLY A 141 -4.35 9.04 6.38
N ASN A 142 -5.32 9.04 7.30
CA ASN A 142 -5.47 8.07 8.41
C ASN A 142 -4.15 7.64 9.08
N THR A 143 -3.21 8.58 9.21
CA THR A 143 -1.89 8.30 9.78
C THR A 143 -1.82 8.72 11.24
N TYR A 144 -0.76 8.28 11.93
CA TYR A 144 -0.35 8.80 13.23
C TYR A 144 1.10 9.33 13.17
N PRO A 145 1.51 10.18 14.13
CA PRO A 145 2.88 10.67 14.28
C PRO A 145 3.83 9.59 14.78
N ALA A 146 4.20 8.66 13.89
CA ALA A 146 5.21 7.65 14.17
C ALA A 146 6.61 8.31 14.28
N THR A 147 7.32 7.99 15.36
CA THR A 147 8.72 8.34 15.58
C THR A 147 9.49 7.04 15.60
N ALA A 148 10.24 6.76 14.54
CA ALA A 148 10.84 5.46 14.28
C ALA A 148 12.18 5.62 13.54
N VAL A 149 12.99 4.58 13.49
CA VAL A 149 14.04 4.45 12.47
C VAL A 149 13.44 3.91 11.16
N PRO A 150 14.09 4.10 9.98
CA PRO A 150 13.55 3.58 8.72
C PRO A 150 13.31 2.06 8.77
N ASN A 151 12.10 1.61 8.40
CA ASN A 151 11.61 0.23 8.48
C ASN A 151 11.83 -0.44 9.85
N GLY A 152 11.78 0.34 10.93
CA GLY A 152 12.08 -0.14 12.29
C GLY A 152 11.12 -1.22 12.80
N PHE A 153 11.57 -1.97 13.80
CA PHE A 153 10.79 -3.04 14.45
C PHE A 153 9.52 -2.53 15.15
N GLY A 154 9.57 -1.29 15.66
CA GLY A 154 8.41 -0.58 16.17
C GLY A 154 8.56 0.93 16.06
N SER A 155 7.48 1.65 16.33
CA SER A 155 7.49 3.12 16.38
C SER A 155 7.06 3.62 17.75
N TRP A 156 7.42 4.87 18.05
CA TRP A 156 6.90 5.61 19.20
C TRP A 156 5.87 6.63 18.72
N THR A 157 4.72 6.68 19.37
CA THR A 157 3.68 7.67 19.04
C THR A 157 3.04 8.26 20.29
N PRO A 158 2.71 9.56 20.33
CA PRO A 158 1.76 10.07 21.30
C PRO A 158 0.40 9.40 21.16
N LEU A 159 -0.28 9.25 22.30
CA LEU A 159 -1.65 8.81 22.40
C LEU A 159 -2.52 10.01 22.77
N THR A 160 -3.47 10.38 21.92
CA THR A 160 -4.59 11.25 22.32
C THR A 160 -5.83 10.45 22.68
N ASP A 161 -5.86 9.15 22.35
CA ASP A 161 -6.78 8.18 22.93
C ASP A 161 -6.06 6.87 23.31
N GLY A 162 -5.61 6.78 24.57
CA GLY A 162 -5.06 5.56 25.16
C GLY A 162 -6.05 4.41 25.43
N ALA A 163 -7.30 4.50 24.97
CA ALA A 163 -8.28 3.41 24.97
C ALA A 163 -8.64 2.89 23.56
N SER A 164 -8.00 3.41 22.52
CA SER A 164 -8.17 2.93 21.16
C SER A 164 -6.94 2.14 20.71
N ASP A 165 -7.14 1.06 19.97
CA ASP A 165 -6.12 0.43 19.13
C ASP A 165 -6.24 0.83 17.66
N ARG A 166 -7.16 1.75 17.31
CA ARG A 166 -7.45 2.15 15.92
C ARG A 166 -7.04 3.58 15.65
N TRP A 167 -7.67 4.55 16.30
CA TRP A 167 -7.23 5.95 16.22
C TRP A 167 -6.50 6.31 17.51
N LEU A 168 -5.22 5.94 17.58
CA LEU A 168 -4.36 6.19 18.75
C LEU A 168 -4.15 7.69 18.98
N TYR A 169 -4.04 8.42 17.88
CA TYR A 169 -3.85 9.86 17.81
C TYR A 169 -4.84 10.44 16.81
N SER A 170 -5.41 11.59 17.15
CA SER A 170 -6.15 12.45 16.23
C SER A 170 -5.74 13.88 16.47
N TRP A 171 -5.46 14.61 15.38
CA TRP A 171 -5.08 16.03 15.41
C TRP A 171 -6.12 16.86 16.19
N ALA A 172 -7.40 16.69 15.86
CA ALA A 172 -8.48 17.44 16.50
C ALA A 172 -9.58 16.57 17.13
N GLY A 173 -9.73 15.31 16.70
CA GLY A 173 -10.87 14.46 17.05
C GLY A 173 -10.96 14.04 18.52
N HIS A 174 -9.83 13.94 19.22
CA HIS A 174 -9.76 13.54 20.65
C HIS A 174 -9.58 14.74 21.58
N SER A 175 -10.13 15.90 21.20
CA SER A 175 -10.02 17.11 22.01
C SER A 175 -10.95 17.10 23.22
N GLY A 176 -10.53 17.77 24.29
CA GLY A 176 -11.37 18.02 25.47
C GLY A 176 -12.49 19.02 25.19
N PRO A 177 -13.36 19.32 26.19
CA PRO A 177 -14.46 20.29 26.05
C PRO A 177 -14.03 21.72 25.69
N ASP A 178 -12.74 22.04 25.87
CA ASP A 178 -12.10 23.30 25.49
C ASP A 178 -11.52 23.28 24.07
N ALA A 179 -11.82 22.25 23.28
CA ALA A 179 -11.34 22.04 21.91
C ALA A 179 -9.80 21.97 21.79
N ARG A 180 -9.13 21.48 22.85
CA ARG A 180 -7.68 21.25 22.84
C ARG A 180 -7.36 19.75 22.90
N PRO A 181 -6.29 19.27 22.23
CA PRO A 181 -5.88 17.88 22.33
C PRO A 181 -5.43 17.55 23.76
N ARG A 182 -5.48 16.27 24.11
CA ARG A 182 -5.09 15.74 25.42
C ARG A 182 -4.11 14.59 25.24
N LEU A 183 -2.96 14.66 25.89
CA LEU A 183 -1.98 13.58 25.90
C LEU A 183 -2.36 12.56 26.98
N HIS A 184 -2.62 11.32 26.57
CA HIS A 184 -2.83 10.17 27.45
C HIS A 184 -1.52 9.40 27.72
N GLY A 185 -0.47 9.65 26.93
CA GLY A 185 0.86 9.07 27.07
C GLY A 185 1.59 9.01 25.74
N VAL A 186 2.78 8.39 25.72
CA VAL A 186 3.54 8.03 24.53
C VAL A 186 3.75 6.52 24.56
N ALA A 187 3.48 5.82 23.46
CA ALA A 187 3.49 4.36 23.42
C ALA A 187 4.32 3.80 22.27
N VAL A 188 4.78 2.56 22.46
CA VAL A 188 5.24 1.70 21.37
C VAL A 188 4.03 1.28 20.53
N SER A 189 4.16 1.35 19.22
CA SER A 189 3.12 1.02 18.24
C SER A 189 3.70 0.21 17.08
N HIS A 190 2.89 -0.73 16.57
CA HIS A 190 3.15 -1.52 15.36
C HIS A 190 2.00 -1.37 14.35
N GLN A 191 1.17 -0.33 14.50
CA GLN A 191 -0.04 -0.18 13.73
C GLN A 191 0.28 0.19 12.27
N PRO A 192 -0.14 -0.59 11.27
CA PRO A 192 -0.03 -0.19 9.87
C PRO A 192 -1.16 0.73 9.39
N SER A 193 -2.36 0.59 9.95
CA SER A 193 -3.54 1.42 9.65
C SER A 193 -4.57 1.37 10.79
N PRO A 194 -5.48 2.36 10.91
CA PRO A 194 -6.60 2.31 11.86
C PRO A 194 -7.58 1.17 11.57
N TRP A 195 -7.64 0.68 10.34
CA TRP A 195 -8.51 -0.44 9.94
C TRP A 195 -7.97 -1.78 10.42
N MET A 196 -6.64 -1.96 10.38
CA MET A 196 -5.96 -3.11 10.98
C MET A 196 -6.03 -3.10 12.50
N GLY A 197 -5.94 -1.90 13.08
CA GLY A 197 -5.67 -1.71 14.50
C GLY A 197 -4.21 -2.02 14.87
N ASP A 198 -3.88 -1.81 16.13
CA ASP A 198 -2.53 -2.01 16.67
C ASP A 198 -2.42 -3.31 17.49
N ARG A 199 -1.20 -3.62 17.92
CA ARG A 199 -0.85 -4.75 18.78
C ARG A 199 0.27 -4.44 19.75
N ASN A 200 0.22 -5.14 20.88
CA ASN A 200 1.25 -5.18 21.91
C ASN A 200 1.70 -3.79 22.40
N GLN A 201 0.77 -2.85 22.53
CA GLN A 201 1.11 -1.48 22.88
C GLN A 201 1.42 -1.34 24.37
N VAL A 202 2.48 -0.58 24.67
CA VAL A 202 2.87 -0.21 26.03
C VAL A 202 3.09 1.29 26.08
N ALA A 203 2.36 1.95 26.98
CA ALA A 203 2.31 3.40 27.11
C ALA A 203 3.05 3.88 28.35
N PHE A 204 3.72 5.02 28.21
CA PHE A 204 4.38 5.73 29.29
C PHE A 204 3.80 7.13 29.42
N HIS A 205 3.72 7.63 30.64
CA HIS A 205 3.26 9.00 30.89
C HIS A 205 3.92 9.57 32.15
N LEU A 206 3.90 10.90 32.30
CA LEU A 206 4.33 11.56 33.54
C LEU A 206 3.11 12.10 34.28
N VAL A 207 3.18 12.08 35.61
CA VAL A 207 2.24 12.80 36.48
C VAL A 207 3.03 13.56 37.54
N ALA A 208 2.84 14.87 37.64
CA ALA A 208 3.46 15.66 38.69
C ALA A 208 2.80 15.35 40.05
N GLY A 209 3.59 15.25 41.12
CA GLY A 209 3.04 15.04 42.45
C GLY A 209 2.30 16.26 42.99
N ASP A 210 1.15 16.06 43.63
CA ASP A 210 0.31 17.10 44.23
C ASP A 210 0.70 17.46 45.68
N GLY A 211 1.81 16.91 46.16
CA GLY A 211 2.29 17.05 47.54
C GLY A 211 1.80 15.94 48.48
N GLY A 212 0.98 14.99 48.02
CA GLY A 212 0.69 13.74 48.70
C GLY A 212 1.74 12.64 48.45
N ASP A 213 1.75 11.62 49.31
CA ASP A 213 2.58 10.40 49.18
C ASP A 213 1.81 9.23 48.52
N GLY A 214 0.63 9.48 47.93
CA GLY A 214 -0.21 8.45 47.32
C GLY A 214 0.23 8.06 45.90
N PRO A 215 -0.18 6.88 45.40
CA PRO A 215 0.05 6.50 44.01
C PRO A 215 -0.70 7.44 43.04
N PRO A 216 -0.13 7.76 41.87
CA PRO A 216 -0.78 8.60 40.86
C PRO A 216 -2.02 7.90 40.28
N ASP A 217 -3.01 8.67 39.87
CA ASP A 217 -4.19 8.16 39.17
C ASP A 217 -3.85 7.84 37.70
N ALA A 218 -4.08 6.60 37.28
CA ALA A 218 -3.85 6.15 35.91
C ALA A 218 -5.10 6.20 35.04
N ASP A 219 -6.27 6.59 35.56
CA ASP A 219 -7.45 6.87 34.73
C ASP A 219 -7.08 7.83 33.59
N LEU A 220 -7.57 7.53 32.38
CA LEU A 220 -7.17 8.28 31.19
C LEU A 220 -7.59 9.75 31.27
N ARG A 221 -8.76 10.04 31.85
CA ARG A 221 -9.24 11.41 32.00
C ARG A 221 -8.50 12.15 33.11
N ALA A 222 -8.19 11.48 34.22
CA ALA A 222 -7.45 12.05 35.34
C ALA A 222 -6.00 12.37 34.97
N ARG A 223 -5.32 11.49 34.22
CA ARG A 223 -3.91 11.67 33.84
C ARG A 223 -3.71 12.55 32.60
N ALA A 224 -4.77 12.77 31.82
CA ALA A 224 -4.71 13.54 30.58
C ALA A 224 -4.21 14.97 30.81
N ALA A 225 -3.24 15.39 29.99
CA ALA A 225 -2.73 16.76 30.02
C ALA A 225 -2.96 17.47 28.67
N ALA A 226 -3.42 18.71 28.71
CA ALA A 226 -3.68 19.51 27.52
C ALA A 226 -2.39 20.08 26.91
N PHE A 227 -2.39 20.28 25.58
CA PHE A 227 -1.30 20.92 24.85
C PHE A 227 -1.80 21.69 23.63
N THR A 228 -0.91 22.40 22.92
CA THR A 228 -1.18 22.95 21.57
C THR A 228 -0.22 22.34 20.55
N HIS A 229 -0.62 22.29 19.28
CA HIS A 229 0.29 21.82 18.21
C HIS A 229 1.48 22.75 17.96
N ASP A 230 1.44 24.00 18.45
CA ASP A 230 2.58 24.93 18.43
C ASP A 230 3.67 24.49 19.43
N ASP A 231 3.28 23.79 20.50
CA ASP A 231 4.17 23.23 21.54
C ASP A 231 4.57 21.76 21.27
N GLU A 232 4.18 21.22 20.11
CA GLU A 232 4.38 19.83 19.69
C GLU A 232 5.39 19.76 18.54
N LEU A 233 6.50 19.08 18.80
CA LEU A 233 7.51 18.70 17.82
C LEU A 233 7.27 17.25 17.40
N ALA A 234 6.92 17.04 16.14
CA ALA A 234 6.69 15.70 15.59
C ALA A 234 7.61 15.43 14.40
N ARG A 235 8.70 14.70 14.63
CA ARG A 235 9.73 14.37 13.63
C ARG A 235 10.05 12.86 13.66
N PRO A 236 10.53 12.28 12.54
CA PRO A 236 10.84 10.86 12.48
C PRO A 236 11.80 10.38 13.57
N HIS A 237 12.77 11.22 13.94
CA HIS A 237 13.82 10.91 14.92
C HIS A 237 13.53 11.42 16.34
N HIS A 238 12.48 12.24 16.52
CA HIS A 238 12.18 12.88 17.80
C HIS A 238 10.72 13.37 17.83
N TYR A 239 9.95 12.84 18.77
CA TYR A 239 8.70 13.45 19.19
C TYR A 239 8.86 14.13 20.55
N GLY A 240 8.38 15.36 20.69
CA GLY A 240 8.38 16.05 21.98
C GLY A 240 7.23 17.03 22.11
N VAL A 241 6.58 17.07 23.27
CA VAL A 241 5.43 17.96 23.53
C VAL A 241 5.55 18.61 24.90
N THR A 242 5.33 19.92 24.94
CA THR A 242 5.17 20.67 26.18
C THR A 242 3.68 20.79 26.51
N LEU A 243 3.33 20.42 27.74
CA LEU A 243 1.98 20.39 28.28
C LEU A 243 1.65 21.72 28.97
N ASP A 244 0.36 22.01 29.13
CA ASP A 244 -0.13 23.28 29.72
C ASP A 244 0.32 23.53 31.15
N ASP A 245 0.57 22.46 31.90
CA ASP A 245 1.09 22.53 33.28
C ASP A 245 2.60 22.79 33.33
N GLY A 246 3.26 22.91 32.18
CA GLY A 246 4.69 23.13 32.02
C GLY A 246 5.53 21.85 32.00
N ALA A 247 4.91 20.68 32.09
CA ALA A 247 5.61 19.42 31.90
C ALA A 247 6.01 19.21 30.44
N ARG A 248 7.01 18.36 30.19
CA ARG A 248 7.44 18.00 28.84
C ARG A 248 7.73 16.50 28.73
N VAL A 249 7.27 15.92 27.64
CA VAL A 249 7.58 14.54 27.25
C VAL A 249 8.36 14.58 25.94
N ASP A 250 9.54 13.95 25.90
CA ASP A 250 10.33 13.75 24.69
C ASP A 250 10.62 12.24 24.48
N VAL A 251 10.67 11.78 23.24
CA VAL A 251 11.07 10.41 22.88
C VAL A 251 11.92 10.42 21.62
N THR A 252 12.98 9.60 21.64
CA THR A 252 13.80 9.28 20.46
C THR A 252 13.87 7.76 20.26
N PRO A 253 13.76 7.26 19.02
CA PRO A 253 13.64 5.84 18.74
C PRO A 253 15.01 5.17 18.52
N THR A 254 15.06 3.88 18.78
CA THR A 254 15.99 2.93 18.16
C THR A 254 15.18 1.91 17.35
N ASP A 255 15.75 0.77 16.96
CA ASP A 255 15.02 -0.24 16.18
C ASP A 255 13.97 -0.95 17.05
N HIS A 256 14.40 -1.50 18.19
CA HIS A 256 13.55 -2.26 19.13
C HIS A 256 13.17 -1.46 20.38
N GLY A 257 13.51 -0.17 20.46
CA GLY A 257 13.45 0.57 21.71
C GLY A 257 13.49 2.08 21.55
N GLY A 258 13.82 2.76 22.64
CA GLY A 258 13.93 4.21 22.66
C GLY A 258 14.33 4.77 24.01
N VAL A 259 14.58 6.08 24.02
CA VAL A 259 14.83 6.85 25.24
C VAL A 259 13.72 7.87 25.39
N LEU A 260 12.92 7.72 26.44
CA LEU A 260 11.91 8.69 26.85
C LEU A 260 12.53 9.63 27.88
N ARG A 261 12.20 10.90 27.81
CA ARG A 261 12.61 11.93 28.77
C ARG A 261 11.37 12.66 29.26
N PHE A 262 11.15 12.59 30.57
CA PHE A 262 10.08 13.28 31.27
C PHE A 262 10.67 14.45 32.04
N THR A 263 10.29 15.67 31.68
CA THR A 263 10.63 16.89 32.41
C THR A 263 9.41 17.34 33.19
N PHE A 264 9.48 17.29 34.51
CA PHE A 264 8.37 17.67 35.39
C PHE A 264 8.26 19.21 35.51
N PRO A 265 7.06 19.74 35.81
CA PRO A 265 6.83 21.17 35.98
C PRO A 265 7.77 21.81 37.01
N ALA A 266 8.13 23.08 36.79
CA ALA A 266 8.95 23.84 37.71
C ALA A 266 8.32 23.89 39.11
N GLY A 267 9.08 23.51 40.14
CA GLY A 267 8.63 23.50 41.52
C GLY A 267 8.01 22.17 42.00
N ALA A 268 7.83 21.18 41.12
CA ALA A 268 7.46 19.83 41.52
C ALA A 268 8.58 19.21 42.40
N ARG A 269 8.20 18.67 43.56
CA ARG A 269 9.14 17.98 44.47
C ARG A 269 9.21 16.47 44.21
N THR A 270 8.07 15.91 43.84
CA THR A 270 7.89 14.52 43.47
C THR A 270 7.34 14.44 42.05
N GLY A 271 7.76 13.42 41.32
CA GLY A 271 7.27 13.12 39.97
C GLY A 271 7.03 11.63 39.81
N HIS A 272 5.97 11.26 39.09
CA HIS A 272 5.62 9.88 38.83
C HIS A 272 5.81 9.58 37.34
N VAL A 273 6.42 8.44 37.03
CA VAL A 273 6.39 7.85 35.69
C VAL A 273 5.41 6.69 35.71
N LEU A 274 4.40 6.75 34.86
CA LEU A 274 3.41 5.71 34.64
C LEU A 274 3.88 4.76 33.53
N LEU A 275 3.54 3.50 33.69
CA LEU A 275 3.67 2.43 32.71
C LEU A 275 2.33 1.69 32.64
N ASP A 276 1.73 1.64 31.45
CA ASP A 276 0.35 1.14 31.27
C ASP A 276 0.18 0.44 29.92
N VAL A 277 -0.93 -0.28 29.75
CA VAL A 277 -1.36 -0.88 28.49
C VAL A 277 -2.44 -0.03 27.82
N VAL A 278 -2.41 0.03 26.49
CA VAL A 278 -3.51 0.60 25.71
C VAL A 278 -4.67 -0.39 25.72
N SER A 279 -5.86 0.08 26.13
CA SER A 279 -7.09 -0.73 26.14
C SER A 279 -7.71 -0.69 24.75
N THR A 280 -8.50 -1.70 24.38
CA THR A 280 -9.22 -1.72 23.10
C THR A 280 -10.72 -1.63 23.32
N ASP A 281 -11.45 -0.92 22.45
CA ASP A 281 -12.91 -0.96 22.39
C ASP A 281 -13.38 -2.39 22.08
N GLY A 282 -13.95 -3.07 23.08
CA GLY A 282 -14.58 -4.39 22.92
C GLY A 282 -13.79 -5.60 23.47
N ALA A 283 -12.47 -5.50 23.68
CA ALA A 283 -11.72 -6.47 24.49
C ALA A 283 -11.36 -5.97 25.91
N GLY A 284 -11.64 -4.69 26.19
CA GLY A 284 -11.41 -4.05 27.49
C GLY A 284 -9.92 -3.92 27.87
N PRO A 285 -9.62 -3.32 29.02
CA PRO A 285 -8.28 -3.28 29.63
C PRO A 285 -7.84 -4.64 30.21
N ASP A 286 -8.50 -5.75 29.83
CA ASP A 286 -8.37 -7.08 30.42
C ASP A 286 -7.46 -8.04 29.61
N GLY A 287 -6.81 -7.53 28.56
CA GLY A 287 -5.83 -8.30 27.80
C GLY A 287 -4.65 -8.73 28.68
N PRO A 288 -4.11 -9.96 28.53
CA PRO A 288 -3.05 -10.43 29.42
C PRO A 288 -1.83 -9.50 29.36
N ALA A 289 -1.45 -8.96 30.53
CA ALA A 289 -0.25 -8.18 30.70
C ALA A 289 0.29 -8.28 32.13
N ASP A 290 1.60 -8.22 32.28
CA ASP A 290 2.27 -8.09 33.57
C ASP A 290 3.44 -7.13 33.42
N LEU A 291 3.28 -5.93 33.96
CA LEU A 291 4.26 -4.86 33.91
C LEU A 291 4.72 -4.55 35.33
N ALA A 292 5.99 -4.23 35.50
CA ALA A 292 6.56 -3.87 36.79
C ALA A 292 7.71 -2.87 36.67
N PHE A 293 7.72 -1.90 37.59
CA PHE A 293 8.92 -1.19 38.00
C PHE A 293 9.55 -1.90 39.20
N HIS A 294 10.88 -1.93 39.26
CA HIS A 294 11.63 -2.53 40.35
C HIS A 294 12.33 -1.46 41.19
N PRO A 295 12.56 -1.70 42.50
CA PRO A 295 13.21 -0.73 43.38
C PRO A 295 14.63 -0.31 42.98
N ASP A 296 15.29 -1.04 42.08
CA ASP A 296 16.63 -0.71 41.55
C ASP A 296 16.58 0.21 40.31
N GLY A 297 15.38 0.67 39.95
CA GLY A 297 15.11 1.53 38.79
C GLY A 297 14.99 0.77 37.47
N THR A 298 15.02 -0.56 37.46
CA THR A 298 14.72 -1.34 36.25
C THR A 298 13.21 -1.46 36.04
N LEU A 299 12.81 -1.71 34.80
CA LEU A 299 11.44 -2.09 34.45
C LEU A 299 11.46 -3.34 33.59
N THR A 300 10.49 -4.22 33.80
CA THR A 300 10.30 -5.43 33.00
C THR A 300 8.83 -5.75 32.87
N GLY A 301 8.48 -6.50 31.84
CA GLY A 301 7.14 -7.07 31.75
C GLY A 301 6.84 -7.67 30.41
N TRP A 302 5.56 -7.90 30.18
CA TRP A 302 5.04 -8.37 28.90
C TRP A 302 3.60 -7.92 28.67
N VAL A 303 3.20 -7.86 27.39
CA VAL A 303 1.84 -7.52 26.95
C VAL A 303 1.40 -8.42 25.79
N ASP A 304 0.13 -8.81 25.81
CA ASP A 304 -0.53 -9.62 24.79
C ASP A 304 -1.90 -9.03 24.41
N THR A 305 -1.87 -7.78 23.95
CA THR A 305 -3.03 -7.00 23.51
C THR A 305 -2.99 -6.75 22.01
N GLY A 306 -4.13 -6.41 21.43
CA GLY A 306 -4.22 -5.90 20.06
C GLY A 306 -5.46 -6.40 19.33
N SER A 307 -5.66 -5.83 18.14
CA SER A 307 -6.78 -6.11 17.24
C SER A 307 -6.98 -7.60 16.94
N GLY A 308 -8.23 -7.98 16.65
CA GLY A 308 -8.57 -9.32 16.17
C GLY A 308 -8.00 -9.64 14.79
N LEU A 309 -7.59 -8.61 14.04
CA LEU A 309 -6.91 -8.75 12.74
C LEU A 309 -5.40 -8.97 12.89
N SER A 310 -4.86 -8.91 14.12
CA SER A 310 -3.45 -9.18 14.40
C SER A 310 -3.09 -10.67 14.36
N VAL A 311 -3.38 -11.35 13.26
CA VAL A 311 -3.18 -12.81 13.09
C VAL A 311 -1.70 -13.15 13.28
N GLY A 312 -1.39 -14.22 14.01
CA GLY A 312 -0.01 -14.64 14.24
C GLY A 312 0.76 -13.81 15.27
N ARG A 313 0.11 -12.83 15.93
CA ARG A 313 0.69 -12.07 17.04
C ARG A 313 1.23 -12.98 18.13
N SER A 314 2.38 -12.61 18.67
CA SER A 314 2.97 -13.22 19.86
C SER A 314 3.10 -12.21 21.00
N ARG A 315 3.39 -12.70 22.20
CA ARG A 315 3.61 -11.86 23.38
C ARG A 315 4.83 -10.97 23.18
N MET A 316 4.69 -9.68 23.45
CA MET A 316 5.82 -8.76 23.49
C MET A 316 6.35 -8.65 24.92
N TYR A 317 7.66 -8.71 25.07
CA TYR A 317 8.40 -8.52 26.32
C TYR A 317 9.03 -7.13 26.33
N VAL A 318 9.09 -6.53 27.50
CA VAL A 318 9.65 -5.18 27.70
C VAL A 318 10.73 -5.24 28.78
N ALA A 319 11.86 -4.58 28.53
CA ALA A 319 12.93 -4.41 29.50
C ALA A 319 13.53 -3.01 29.41
N GLY A 320 13.84 -2.39 30.55
CA GLY A 320 14.40 -1.05 30.56
C GLY A 320 14.90 -0.58 31.92
N ARG A 321 15.29 0.69 31.98
CA ARG A 321 15.81 1.34 33.19
C ARG A 321 15.54 2.85 33.22
N CYS A 322 15.18 3.34 34.39
CA CYS A 322 15.11 4.75 34.72
C CYS A 322 16.51 5.33 34.97
N SER A 323 16.74 6.60 34.64
CA SER A 323 18.01 7.30 34.91
C SER A 323 18.30 7.52 36.39
N ARG A 324 17.28 7.34 37.24
CA ARG A 324 17.34 7.51 38.69
C ARG A 324 16.64 6.33 39.38
N VAL A 325 17.04 6.05 40.62
CA VAL A 325 16.38 5.04 41.45
C VAL A 325 15.08 5.64 41.99
N PRO A 326 13.92 4.97 41.81
CA PRO A 326 12.66 5.44 42.37
C PRO A 326 12.66 5.31 43.89
N ARG A 327 12.01 6.26 44.56
CA ARG A 327 11.69 6.18 46.00
C ARG A 327 10.69 5.07 46.29
N ASP A 328 9.71 4.91 45.41
CA ASP A 328 8.64 3.93 45.55
C ASP A 328 8.20 3.40 44.18
N VAL A 329 7.74 2.14 44.15
CA VAL A 329 7.22 1.48 42.95
C VAL A 329 6.00 0.64 43.32
N GLY A 330 5.00 0.62 42.46
CA GLY A 330 3.79 -0.13 42.75
C GLY A 330 2.68 0.02 41.71
N PRO A 331 1.49 -0.53 41.98
CA PRO A 331 0.31 -0.25 41.18
C PRO A 331 -0.05 1.24 41.23
N ALA A 332 -0.52 1.78 40.11
CA ALA A 332 -1.14 3.10 40.08
C ALA A 332 -2.57 3.04 40.66
N ALA A 333 -3.11 4.19 41.06
CA ALA A 333 -4.52 4.33 41.40
C ALA A 333 -5.40 4.39 40.14
N GLY A 334 -6.72 4.41 40.33
CA GLY A 334 -7.69 4.47 39.23
C GLY A 334 -8.21 3.10 38.80
N ASP A 335 -8.81 3.04 37.62
CA ASP A 335 -9.51 1.87 37.08
C ASP A 335 -8.69 1.07 36.07
N ARG A 336 -7.36 1.26 36.04
CA ARG A 336 -6.44 0.60 35.10
C ARG A 336 -5.59 -0.47 35.80
N PRO A 337 -5.99 -1.76 35.77
CA PRO A 337 -5.40 -2.82 36.62
C PRO A 337 -3.93 -3.16 36.29
N HIS A 338 -3.50 -2.93 35.05
CA HIS A 338 -2.13 -3.17 34.61
C HIS A 338 -1.21 -1.96 34.78
N ALA A 339 -1.75 -0.79 35.14
CA ALA A 339 -0.97 0.41 35.32
C ALA A 339 -0.02 0.30 36.53
N ARG A 340 1.21 0.75 36.34
CA ARG A 340 2.28 0.80 37.35
C ARG A 340 2.86 2.19 37.42
N ALA A 341 3.34 2.57 38.60
CA ALA A 341 3.99 3.83 38.84
C ALA A 341 5.37 3.64 39.46
N ALA A 342 6.32 4.47 39.05
CA ALA A 342 7.57 4.72 39.75
C ALA A 342 7.60 6.18 40.21
N THR A 343 7.80 6.39 41.51
CA THR A 343 7.82 7.72 42.14
C THR A 343 9.26 8.16 42.40
N PHE A 344 9.58 9.39 42.01
CA PHE A 344 10.92 9.96 42.12
C PHE A 344 10.90 11.24 42.96
N ASP A 345 11.92 11.41 43.80
CA ASP A 345 12.25 12.70 44.40
C ASP A 345 13.09 13.50 43.38
N LEU A 346 12.57 14.64 42.93
CA LEU A 346 13.16 15.38 41.79
C LEU A 346 14.37 16.24 42.20
N GLY A 347 14.36 16.80 43.41
CA GLY A 347 15.40 17.73 43.86
C GLY A 347 15.49 18.95 42.94
N ASP A 348 16.70 19.36 42.55
CA ASP A 348 16.94 20.51 41.66
C ASP A 348 16.88 20.14 40.15
N ASP A 349 16.79 18.85 39.82
CA ASP A 349 16.77 18.36 38.44
C ASP A 349 15.42 17.69 38.14
N PRO A 350 14.55 18.36 37.37
CA PRO A 350 13.19 17.91 37.11
C PRO A 350 13.12 16.80 36.07
N VAL A 351 14.24 16.17 35.67
CA VAL A 351 14.28 15.21 34.57
C VAL A 351 14.39 13.77 35.06
N VAL A 352 13.53 12.90 34.52
CA VAL A 352 13.66 11.44 34.60
C VAL A 352 13.67 10.89 33.18
N GLU A 353 14.69 10.10 32.84
CA GLU A 353 14.74 9.38 31.55
C GLU A 353 14.42 7.91 31.76
N VAL A 354 13.72 7.30 30.79
CA VAL A 354 13.48 5.86 30.73
C VAL A 354 14.08 5.33 29.43
N ARG A 355 15.03 4.41 29.55
CA ARG A 355 15.62 3.66 28.43
C ARG A 355 14.92 2.31 28.37
N VAL A 356 14.37 1.95 27.22
CA VAL A 356 13.56 0.73 27.11
C VAL A 356 13.73 0.10 25.74
N ALA A 357 13.68 -1.23 25.70
CA ALA A 357 13.59 -2.03 24.49
C ALA A 357 12.55 -3.15 24.65
N THR A 358 12.09 -3.65 23.51
CA THR A 358 11.07 -4.69 23.40
C THR A 358 11.62 -5.93 22.67
N SER A 359 10.87 -7.03 22.73
CA SER A 359 11.19 -8.29 22.04
C SER A 359 9.92 -9.13 21.87
N PHE A 360 9.79 -9.85 20.75
CA PHE A 360 8.79 -10.91 20.58
C PHE A 360 9.35 -12.31 20.90
N ILE A 361 10.67 -12.46 21.06
CA ILE A 361 11.33 -13.72 21.45
C ILE A 361 11.24 -13.96 22.97
N GLY A 362 11.58 -12.95 23.80
CA GLY A 362 11.65 -13.15 25.25
C GLY A 362 12.24 -11.98 26.04
N LEU A 363 12.12 -12.06 27.37
CA LEU A 363 12.62 -11.02 28.27
C LEU A 363 14.14 -10.87 28.22
N ASP A 364 14.88 -11.97 28.07
CA ASP A 364 16.34 -11.92 27.96
C ASP A 364 16.81 -11.30 26.65
N GLN A 365 16.04 -11.49 25.57
CA GLN A 365 16.26 -10.83 24.30
C GLN A 365 15.92 -9.33 24.39
N ALA A 366 14.81 -8.94 25.02
CA ALA A 366 14.52 -7.51 25.26
C ALA A 366 15.64 -6.80 26.04
N ARG A 367 16.21 -7.48 27.07
CA ARG A 367 17.40 -6.99 27.79
C ARG A 367 18.64 -6.93 26.90
N HIS A 368 18.76 -7.83 25.93
CA HIS A 368 19.85 -7.82 24.97
C HIS A 368 19.74 -6.63 24.02
N SER A 369 18.58 -6.42 23.41
CA SER A 369 18.30 -5.25 22.57
C SER A 369 18.54 -3.94 23.34
N ALA A 370 18.13 -3.85 24.62
CA ALA A 370 18.43 -2.69 25.45
C ALA A 370 19.95 -2.41 25.58
N ARG A 371 20.76 -3.46 25.77
CA ARG A 371 22.23 -3.35 25.83
C ARG A 371 22.86 -2.90 24.52
N LEU A 372 22.31 -3.35 23.39
CA LEU A 372 22.81 -2.97 22.07
C LEU A 372 22.45 -1.53 21.70
N GLU A 373 21.23 -1.11 22.04
CA GLU A 373 20.62 0.06 21.42
C GLU A 373 20.57 1.30 22.30
N VAL A 374 20.37 1.18 23.62
CA VAL A 374 20.08 2.33 24.51
C VAL A 374 20.94 2.41 25.77
N ASP A 375 21.48 1.29 26.27
CA ASP A 375 22.30 1.31 27.48
C ASP A 375 23.62 2.09 27.27
N GLY A 376 23.95 2.95 28.23
CA GLY A 376 25.15 3.79 28.17
C GLY A 376 25.10 4.94 27.16
N ARG A 377 24.00 5.10 26.41
CA ARG A 377 23.80 6.20 25.45
C ARG A 377 22.93 7.31 26.05
N THR A 378 23.24 8.54 25.69
CA THR A 378 22.45 9.72 25.99
C THR A 378 21.29 9.87 25.00
N PHE A 379 20.24 10.59 25.38
CA PHE A 379 19.14 10.93 24.46
C PHE A 379 19.66 11.55 23.15
N ALA A 380 20.60 12.49 23.23
CA ALA A 380 21.14 13.19 22.07
C ALA A 380 21.93 12.26 21.12
N GLU A 381 22.59 11.23 21.64
CA GLU A 381 23.29 10.23 20.82
C GLU A 381 22.33 9.26 20.14
N VAL A 382 21.18 8.98 20.75
CA VAL A 382 20.12 8.17 20.14
C VAL A 382 19.38 8.99 19.08
N GLU A 383 18.99 10.22 19.41
CA GLU A 383 18.38 11.19 18.49
C GLU A 383 19.28 11.45 17.27
N GLY A 384 20.57 11.68 17.49
CA GLY A 384 21.53 11.90 16.42
C GLY A 384 21.69 10.70 15.49
N ALA A 385 21.64 9.47 16.03
CA ALA A 385 21.71 8.25 15.22
C ALA A 385 20.44 8.04 14.40
N ALA A 386 19.26 8.18 15.01
CA ALA A 386 17.98 8.10 14.31
C ALA A 386 17.87 9.19 13.23
N ARG A 387 18.33 10.41 13.53
CA ARG A 387 18.42 11.51 12.57
C ARG A 387 19.32 11.14 11.39
N SER A 388 20.53 10.65 11.65
CA SER A 388 21.46 10.26 10.58
C SER A 388 20.88 9.18 9.68
N ALA A 389 20.22 8.17 10.24
CA ALA A 389 19.57 7.11 9.46
C ALA A 389 18.49 7.66 8.51
N TRP A 390 17.74 8.68 8.93
CA TRP A 390 16.76 9.36 8.08
C TRP A 390 17.40 10.29 7.05
N GLU A 391 18.43 11.06 7.42
CA GLU A 391 19.14 11.91 6.45
C GLU A 391 19.75 11.05 5.33
N ASP A 392 20.35 9.90 5.68
CA ASP A 392 20.89 8.94 4.72
C ASP A 392 19.78 8.34 3.83
N ARG A 393 18.64 7.95 4.42
CA ARG A 393 17.51 7.38 3.66
C ARG A 393 16.87 8.40 2.72
N LEU A 394 16.56 9.60 3.22
CA LEU A 394 15.93 10.67 2.43
C LEU A 394 16.89 11.28 1.40
N GLY A 395 18.21 11.15 1.64
CA GLY A 395 19.29 11.58 0.76
C GLY A 395 19.31 10.88 -0.60
N VAL A 396 18.44 9.91 -0.87
CA VAL A 396 18.25 9.32 -2.21
C VAL A 396 17.77 10.35 -3.24
N LEU A 397 17.11 11.44 -2.81
CA LEU A 397 16.49 12.41 -3.70
C LEU A 397 16.83 13.86 -3.33
N GLU A 398 17.53 14.53 -4.24
CA GLU A 398 17.78 15.97 -4.18
C GLU A 398 16.84 16.72 -5.15
N VAL A 399 16.22 17.82 -4.71
CA VAL A 399 15.29 18.59 -5.54
C VAL A 399 15.57 20.09 -5.55
N GLU A 400 15.48 20.69 -6.74
CA GLU A 400 15.62 22.12 -6.99
C GLU A 400 14.30 22.72 -7.51
N GLY A 401 14.03 23.98 -7.14
CA GLY A 401 12.81 24.68 -7.56
C GLY A 401 11.52 24.22 -6.85
N ALA A 402 11.57 23.22 -5.97
CA ALA A 402 10.44 22.80 -5.15
C ALA A 402 10.06 23.87 -4.11
N SER A 403 8.76 24.17 -4.01
CA SER A 403 8.18 24.98 -2.93
C SER A 403 8.35 24.30 -1.57
N GLU A 404 8.07 25.05 -0.50
CA GLU A 404 8.06 24.49 0.86
C GLU A 404 7.07 23.32 1.00
N GLU A 405 5.89 23.45 0.42
CA GLU A 405 4.87 22.39 0.39
C GLU A 405 5.33 21.18 -0.40
N GLN A 406 5.89 21.39 -1.59
CA GLN A 406 6.39 20.28 -2.40
C GLN A 406 7.50 19.52 -1.68
N ARG A 407 8.40 20.21 -0.96
CA ARG A 407 9.43 19.53 -0.13
C ARG A 407 8.81 18.76 1.02
N ALA A 408 7.83 19.35 1.72
CA ALA A 408 7.13 18.66 2.81
C ALA A 408 6.40 17.41 2.31
N THR A 409 5.74 17.49 1.17
CA THR A 409 5.03 16.36 0.54
C THR A 409 5.99 15.30 0.03
N LEU A 410 7.07 15.68 -0.65
CA LEU A 410 8.09 14.76 -1.18
C LEU A 410 8.83 14.02 -0.06
N TYR A 411 9.44 14.74 0.88
CA TYR A 411 10.22 14.12 1.95
C TYR A 411 9.32 13.44 2.98
N GLY A 412 8.12 13.96 3.23
CA GLY A 412 7.10 13.27 4.02
C GLY A 412 6.62 11.97 3.36
N GLY A 413 6.49 11.95 2.03
CA GLY A 413 6.16 10.75 1.27
C GLY A 413 7.28 9.70 1.28
N LEU A 414 8.54 10.13 1.10
CA LEU A 414 9.69 9.24 1.26
C LEU A 414 9.79 8.68 2.68
N TYR A 415 9.47 9.48 3.69
CA TYR A 415 9.37 9.01 5.07
C TYR A 415 8.31 7.92 5.22
N ARG A 416 7.07 8.13 4.75
CA ARG A 416 5.99 7.14 4.85
C ARG A 416 6.27 5.86 4.09
N LEU A 417 6.81 5.97 2.86
CA LEU A 417 7.28 4.81 2.09
C LEU A 417 8.26 3.96 2.92
N ASN A 418 9.17 4.59 3.66
CA ASN A 418 10.20 3.89 4.42
C ASN A 418 9.83 3.59 5.88
N LEU A 419 8.54 3.61 6.23
CA LEU A 419 8.04 3.02 7.48
C LEU A 419 7.68 1.54 7.32
N TYR A 420 7.09 1.18 6.17
CA TYR A 420 6.52 -0.15 5.93
C TYR A 420 7.10 -0.79 4.66
N PRO A 421 7.31 -2.11 4.62
CA PRO A 421 7.08 -3.07 5.71
C PRO A 421 8.03 -2.84 6.89
N SER A 422 7.59 -3.19 8.10
CA SER A 422 8.37 -3.07 9.33
C SER A 422 9.28 -4.30 9.53
N SER A 423 10.37 -4.11 10.26
CA SER A 423 11.21 -5.22 10.71
C SER A 423 10.42 -6.13 11.65
N GLY A 424 10.52 -7.46 11.46
CA GLY A 424 9.97 -8.45 12.39
C GLY A 424 11.04 -9.33 13.04
N TRP A 425 12.33 -8.99 12.88
CA TRP A 425 13.46 -9.76 13.39
C TRP A 425 14.24 -8.98 14.44
N GLU A 426 14.98 -9.70 15.27
CA GLU A 426 15.76 -9.20 16.40
C GLU A 426 17.22 -9.67 16.32
N ASP A 427 18.15 -8.83 16.76
CA ASP A 427 19.58 -9.15 16.79
C ASP A 427 19.96 -9.90 18.08
N ALA A 428 20.33 -11.18 17.96
CA ALA A 428 20.85 -11.98 19.07
C ALA A 428 22.39 -11.92 19.21
N GLY A 429 23.06 -11.19 18.32
CA GLY A 429 24.50 -11.14 18.14
C GLY A 429 25.21 -10.13 19.04
N THR A 430 26.09 -9.31 18.45
CA THR A 430 26.86 -8.28 19.17
C THR A 430 26.97 -7.01 18.33
N PRO A 431 27.30 -5.83 18.91
CA PRO A 431 27.41 -4.60 18.15
C PRO A 431 28.35 -4.75 16.94
N GLY A 432 27.84 -4.52 15.73
CA GLY A 432 28.59 -4.64 14.47
C GLY A 432 28.70 -6.06 13.89
N ALA A 433 28.12 -7.08 14.55
CA ALA A 433 28.04 -8.44 14.05
C ALA A 433 26.66 -9.03 14.39
N PRO A 434 25.61 -8.63 13.64
CA PRO A 434 24.25 -9.04 13.95
C PRO A 434 24.01 -10.53 13.65
N GLU A 435 23.24 -11.18 14.51
CA GLU A 435 22.75 -12.55 14.33
C GLU A 435 21.22 -12.50 14.28
N PRO A 436 20.59 -12.53 13.10
CA PRO A 436 19.16 -12.30 12.96
C PRO A 436 18.34 -13.52 13.39
N TRP A 437 17.40 -13.30 14.30
CA TRP A 437 16.40 -14.28 14.75
C TRP A 437 15.02 -13.63 14.83
N HIS A 438 13.95 -14.40 14.76
CA HIS A 438 12.61 -13.86 14.90
C HIS A 438 11.64 -14.86 15.53
N ALA A 439 10.57 -14.35 16.14
CA ALA A 439 9.40 -15.13 16.52
C ALA A 439 8.46 -15.22 15.32
N SER A 440 8.39 -16.39 14.67
CA SER A 440 7.64 -16.56 13.42
C SER A 440 6.13 -16.33 13.63
N PRO A 441 5.52 -15.41 12.86
CA PRO A 441 4.09 -15.15 12.93
C PRO A 441 3.25 -16.17 12.12
N VAL A 442 3.90 -17.04 11.35
CA VAL A 442 3.24 -17.95 10.39
C VAL A 442 3.55 -19.43 10.61
N ALA A 443 4.62 -19.75 11.35
CA ALA A 443 4.92 -21.11 11.73
C ALA A 443 4.00 -21.59 12.88
N PRO A 444 3.72 -22.91 12.96
CA PRO A 444 3.01 -23.48 14.10
C PRO A 444 3.70 -23.14 15.43
N ARG A 445 2.90 -22.76 16.43
CA ARG A 445 3.42 -22.48 17.78
C ARG A 445 4.05 -23.73 18.38
N THR A 446 5.13 -23.54 19.14
CA THR A 446 5.87 -24.62 19.81
C THR A 446 5.42 -24.85 21.25
N GLY A 447 4.65 -23.91 21.83
CA GLY A 447 4.09 -24.00 23.17
C GLY A 447 3.28 -22.77 23.57
N PRO A 448 2.82 -22.69 24.84
CA PRO A 448 2.21 -21.49 25.39
C PRO A 448 3.26 -20.41 25.72
N ASP A 449 2.84 -19.15 25.73
CA ASP A 449 3.68 -18.06 26.25
C ASP A 449 3.91 -18.19 27.76
N THR A 450 5.11 -17.83 28.19
CA THR A 450 5.45 -17.68 29.62
C THR A 450 5.71 -16.20 29.93
N ALA A 451 5.95 -15.89 31.21
CA ALA A 451 6.33 -14.54 31.63
C ALA A 451 7.68 -14.07 31.05
N THR A 452 8.51 -14.98 30.52
CA THR A 452 9.88 -14.66 30.06
C THR A 452 10.21 -15.12 28.64
N ARG A 453 9.37 -15.95 28.01
CA ARG A 453 9.64 -16.54 26.68
C ARG A 453 8.37 -16.80 25.88
N THR A 454 8.42 -16.48 24.60
CA THR A 454 7.33 -16.71 23.63
C THR A 454 7.07 -18.18 23.37
N GLY A 455 5.83 -18.50 23.03
CA GLY A 455 5.40 -19.81 22.53
C GLY A 455 5.43 -19.92 21.00
N ALA A 456 5.72 -18.83 20.28
CA ALA A 456 5.97 -18.86 18.85
C ALA A 456 7.22 -19.71 18.52
N ALA A 457 7.32 -20.20 17.28
CA ALA A 457 8.57 -20.78 16.81
C ALA A 457 9.62 -19.67 16.67
N VAL A 458 10.79 -19.86 17.29
CA VAL A 458 11.91 -18.91 17.17
C VAL A 458 12.88 -19.45 16.13
N LEU A 459 13.03 -18.75 15.01
CA LEU A 459 13.75 -19.21 13.82
C LEU A 459 14.85 -18.22 13.43
N PRO A 460 15.96 -18.68 12.83
CA PRO A 460 17.00 -17.79 12.33
C PRO A 460 16.52 -17.12 11.03
N GLY A 461 17.01 -15.90 10.79
CA GLY A 461 16.75 -15.14 9.57
C GLY A 461 15.95 -13.86 9.81
N ARG A 462 15.91 -13.02 8.79
CA ARG A 462 15.16 -11.76 8.78
C ARG A 462 13.75 -12.02 8.26
N VAL A 463 12.76 -11.50 8.96
CA VAL A 463 11.36 -11.47 8.52
C VAL A 463 10.91 -10.01 8.53
N VAL A 464 9.99 -9.68 7.63
CA VAL A 464 9.31 -8.37 7.60
C VAL A 464 7.80 -8.57 7.69
N VAL A 465 7.12 -7.57 8.25
CA VAL A 465 5.69 -7.62 8.56
C VAL A 465 5.02 -6.26 8.30
N ASP A 466 3.73 -6.13 8.61
CA ASP A 466 2.96 -4.86 8.53
C ASP A 466 2.91 -4.28 7.11
N HIS A 467 2.27 -5.02 6.19
CA HIS A 467 2.18 -4.61 4.80
C HIS A 467 0.98 -5.22 4.07
N GLY A 468 0.25 -4.38 3.35
CA GLY A 468 -0.78 -4.78 2.39
C GLY A 468 -0.24 -4.83 0.98
N PHE A 469 -0.13 -6.03 0.39
CA PHE A 469 0.32 -6.13 -0.99
C PHE A 469 -0.72 -5.65 -1.97
N TRP A 470 -2.02 -5.80 -1.64
CA TRP A 470 -3.09 -5.27 -2.48
C TRP A 470 -2.83 -3.81 -2.74
N ASP A 471 -2.50 -3.00 -1.74
CA ASP A 471 -2.17 -1.57 -1.85
C ASP A 471 -0.89 -1.32 -2.65
N THR A 472 0.20 -1.89 -2.15
CA THR A 472 1.58 -1.44 -2.38
C THR A 472 2.22 -1.94 -3.67
N TYR A 473 1.68 -2.97 -4.33
CA TYR A 473 2.24 -3.48 -5.58
C TYR A 473 2.22 -2.44 -6.70
N ARG A 474 1.30 -1.47 -6.61
CA ARG A 474 1.04 -0.47 -7.64
C ARG A 474 2.18 0.52 -7.74
N THR A 475 2.67 1.09 -6.64
CA THR A 475 3.74 2.09 -6.70
C THR A 475 4.87 1.90 -5.69
N CYS A 476 4.65 1.34 -4.50
CA CYS A 476 5.72 1.15 -3.51
C CYS A 476 6.84 0.24 -4.02
N TRP A 477 6.54 -0.96 -4.48
CA TRP A 477 7.57 -1.92 -4.93
C TRP A 477 8.34 -1.44 -6.17
N PRO A 478 7.70 -0.83 -7.18
CA PRO A 478 8.42 -0.12 -8.23
C PRO A 478 9.29 1.03 -7.72
N ALA A 479 8.81 1.80 -6.73
CA ALA A 479 9.60 2.88 -6.10
C ALA A 479 10.81 2.31 -5.36
N TYR A 480 10.66 1.22 -4.62
CA TYR A 480 11.76 0.52 -3.97
C TYR A 480 12.81 0.05 -4.97
N ALA A 481 12.40 -0.54 -6.10
CA ALA A 481 13.33 -0.95 -7.14
C ALA A 481 14.16 0.21 -7.72
N LEU A 482 13.56 1.40 -7.83
CA LEU A 482 14.22 2.59 -8.40
C LEU A 482 15.06 3.36 -7.38
N LEU A 483 14.57 3.51 -6.15
CA LEU A 483 15.18 4.34 -5.12
C LEU A 483 16.12 3.54 -4.21
N TYR A 484 15.75 2.31 -3.88
CA TYR A 484 16.40 1.50 -2.84
C TYR A 484 16.53 0.02 -3.26
N PRO A 485 17.21 -0.31 -4.37
CA PRO A 485 17.17 -1.67 -4.95
C PRO A 485 17.68 -2.76 -3.99
N ASP A 486 18.75 -2.50 -3.22
CA ASP A 486 19.28 -3.48 -2.26
C ASP A 486 18.30 -3.72 -1.11
N LEU A 487 17.69 -2.65 -0.59
CA LEU A 487 16.62 -2.75 0.40
C LEU A 487 15.42 -3.52 -0.17
N ALA A 488 15.03 -3.27 -1.42
CA ALA A 488 13.93 -3.97 -2.06
C ALA A 488 14.15 -5.50 -2.10
N ALA A 489 15.39 -5.92 -2.34
CA ALA A 489 15.78 -7.33 -2.31
C ALA A 489 15.64 -7.94 -0.90
N ASP A 490 16.11 -7.22 0.13
CA ASP A 490 16.02 -7.66 1.53
C ASP A 490 14.57 -7.73 2.02
N LEU A 491 13.75 -6.74 1.67
CA LEU A 491 12.33 -6.71 2.03
C LEU A 491 11.54 -7.83 1.36
N ALA A 492 11.80 -8.10 0.08
CA ALA A 492 11.18 -9.22 -0.62
C ALA A 492 11.56 -10.57 0.01
N ASP A 493 12.85 -10.78 0.31
CA ASP A 493 13.30 -12.03 0.95
C ASP A 493 12.69 -12.23 2.33
N GLY A 494 12.52 -11.15 3.10
CA GLY A 494 11.85 -11.18 4.41
C GLY A 494 10.38 -11.62 4.34
N PHE A 495 9.68 -11.37 3.23
CA PHE A 495 8.34 -11.92 3.00
C PHE A 495 8.38 -13.35 2.44
N VAL A 496 9.35 -13.66 1.57
CA VAL A 496 9.59 -15.04 1.09
C VAL A 496 9.94 -15.97 2.26
N GLN A 497 10.54 -15.44 3.32
CA GLN A 497 10.74 -16.17 4.57
C GLN A 497 9.43 -16.70 5.17
N GLN A 498 8.31 -15.97 5.06
CA GLN A 498 7.00 -16.48 5.49
C GLN A 498 6.58 -17.70 4.65
N ALA A 499 6.88 -17.72 3.36
CA ALA A 499 6.60 -18.87 2.50
C ALA A 499 7.46 -20.08 2.87
N ARG A 500 8.72 -19.88 3.27
CA ARG A 500 9.61 -20.95 3.74
C ARG A 500 9.10 -21.59 5.05
N GLU A 501 8.43 -20.82 5.89
CA GLU A 501 8.02 -21.23 7.24
C GLU A 501 6.57 -21.71 7.32
N GLY A 502 5.64 -20.93 6.77
CA GLY A 502 4.21 -21.16 6.80
C GLY A 502 3.63 -21.54 5.45
N GLY A 503 4.46 -21.67 4.41
CA GLY A 503 4.06 -22.14 3.08
C GLY A 503 3.50 -21.08 2.14
N TRP A 504 3.16 -19.89 2.62
CA TRP A 504 2.54 -18.82 1.85
C TRP A 504 3.19 -17.47 2.15
N VAL A 505 3.05 -16.51 1.25
CA VAL A 505 3.27 -15.09 1.57
C VAL A 505 1.93 -14.50 1.98
N ALA A 506 1.91 -13.71 3.06
CA ALA A 506 0.72 -12.99 3.47
C ALA A 506 0.20 -12.09 2.33
N ARG A 507 -1.13 -12.07 2.12
CA ARG A 507 -1.76 -11.05 1.26
C ARG A 507 -1.73 -9.68 1.96
N TRP A 508 -2.13 -9.71 3.23
CA TRP A 508 -2.02 -8.62 4.19
C TRP A 508 -1.33 -9.16 5.44
N SER A 509 -0.23 -8.53 5.85
CA SER A 509 0.58 -8.93 7.01
C SER A 509 0.37 -7.97 8.17
N SER A 510 -0.02 -8.48 9.35
CA SER A 510 0.05 -7.75 10.62
C SER A 510 -0.08 -8.70 11.83
N PRO A 511 1.00 -9.35 12.31
CA PRO A 511 2.20 -9.67 11.58
C PRO A 511 2.04 -10.89 10.64
N GLY A 512 1.05 -11.76 10.89
CA GLY A 512 0.80 -12.98 10.12
C GLY A 512 -0.25 -12.80 9.03
N TYR A 513 -0.94 -13.88 8.63
CA TYR A 513 -1.87 -13.90 7.50
C TYR A 513 -3.25 -13.29 7.83
N ALA A 514 -3.39 -11.97 7.74
CA ALA A 514 -4.69 -11.31 7.88
C ALA A 514 -5.56 -11.51 6.61
N ASP A 515 -6.84 -11.81 6.78
CA ASP A 515 -7.79 -11.97 5.67
C ASP A 515 -8.44 -10.65 5.30
N LEU A 516 -7.70 -9.84 4.52
CA LEU A 516 -8.14 -8.52 4.07
C LEU A 516 -7.76 -8.27 2.61
N MET A 517 -8.57 -7.45 1.96
CA MET A 517 -8.46 -7.10 0.54
C MET A 517 -8.49 -8.32 -0.39
N THR A 518 -8.27 -8.08 -1.69
CA THR A 518 -8.29 -9.10 -2.74
C THR A 518 -6.91 -9.30 -3.38
N GLY A 519 -6.76 -10.32 -4.22
CA GLY A 519 -5.53 -10.60 -4.94
C GLY A 519 -4.39 -11.19 -4.10
N THR A 520 -3.35 -11.68 -4.77
CA THR A 520 -2.10 -12.19 -4.16
C THR A 520 -0.93 -11.34 -4.64
N SER A 521 -1.05 -10.01 -4.52
CA SER A 521 -0.24 -9.06 -5.28
C SER A 521 1.25 -8.99 -4.92
N SER A 522 1.71 -9.77 -3.95
CA SER A 522 3.14 -10.08 -3.80
C SER A 522 3.71 -10.74 -5.06
N ASP A 523 2.89 -11.52 -5.78
CA ASP A 523 3.17 -12.09 -7.10
C ASP A 523 3.66 -10.99 -8.07
N VAL A 524 2.98 -9.85 -8.09
CA VAL A 524 3.29 -8.71 -8.98
C VAL A 524 4.50 -7.96 -8.48
N ALA A 525 4.52 -7.62 -7.18
CA ALA A 525 5.61 -6.89 -6.56
C ALA A 525 6.97 -7.56 -6.83
N PHE A 526 7.08 -8.86 -6.57
CA PHE A 526 8.35 -9.59 -6.72
C PHE A 526 8.73 -9.83 -8.18
N ALA A 527 7.75 -10.11 -9.04
CA ALA A 527 7.99 -10.20 -10.49
C ALA A 527 8.49 -8.87 -11.07
N ASP A 528 8.00 -7.73 -10.56
CA ASP A 528 8.43 -6.39 -10.96
C ASP A 528 9.87 -6.10 -10.49
N LEU A 529 10.22 -6.45 -9.25
CA LEU A 529 11.60 -6.38 -8.77
C LEU A 529 12.55 -7.20 -9.65
N HIS A 530 12.17 -8.45 -9.95
CA HIS A 530 12.95 -9.32 -10.83
C HIS A 530 13.10 -8.73 -12.25
N ALA A 531 12.01 -8.19 -12.81
CA ALA A 531 12.01 -7.54 -14.12
C ALA A 531 12.98 -6.36 -14.19
N ARG A 532 13.09 -5.60 -13.10
CA ARG A 532 13.93 -4.40 -12.99
C ARG A 532 15.39 -4.70 -12.63
N GLY A 533 15.74 -5.97 -12.44
CA GLY A 533 17.10 -6.40 -12.17
C GLY A 533 17.53 -6.22 -10.71
N VAL A 534 16.58 -6.12 -9.78
CA VAL A 534 16.85 -6.14 -8.34
C VAL A 534 17.50 -7.49 -7.98
N PRO A 535 18.59 -7.51 -7.19
CA PRO A 535 19.36 -8.72 -6.90
C PRO A 535 18.67 -9.60 -5.85
N LEU A 536 17.53 -10.20 -6.18
CA LEU A 536 16.79 -11.10 -5.29
C LEU A 536 17.68 -12.27 -4.82
N PRO A 537 17.77 -12.54 -3.49
CA PRO A 537 18.63 -13.61 -2.96
C PRO A 537 18.26 -15.01 -3.44
N ASP A 538 16.96 -15.28 -3.57
CA ASP A 538 16.40 -16.57 -4.01
C ASP A 538 15.30 -16.36 -5.08
N PRO A 539 15.68 -16.09 -6.35
CA PRO A 539 14.70 -15.81 -7.40
C PRO A 539 13.73 -16.97 -7.68
N LEU A 540 14.19 -18.22 -7.55
CA LEU A 540 13.36 -19.41 -7.77
C LEU A 540 12.38 -19.63 -6.63
N GLY A 541 12.82 -19.55 -5.37
CA GLY A 541 11.91 -19.63 -4.23
C GLY A 541 10.91 -18.48 -4.19
N THR A 542 11.32 -17.29 -4.62
CA THR A 542 10.43 -16.12 -4.77
C THR A 542 9.33 -16.40 -5.80
N TYR A 543 9.68 -16.96 -6.96
CA TYR A 543 8.69 -17.35 -7.97
C TYR A 543 7.80 -18.50 -7.48
N ASP A 544 8.37 -19.54 -6.87
CA ASP A 544 7.62 -20.71 -6.40
C ASP A 544 6.57 -20.31 -5.33
N ALA A 545 6.86 -19.29 -4.50
CA ALA A 545 5.90 -18.73 -3.56
C ALA A 545 4.65 -18.16 -4.25
N GLY A 546 4.83 -17.43 -5.36
CA GLY A 546 3.72 -16.91 -6.16
C GLY A 546 3.05 -17.98 -7.05
N LEU A 547 3.82 -18.94 -7.56
CA LEU A 547 3.26 -20.07 -8.30
C LEU A 547 2.26 -20.86 -7.44
N ARG A 548 2.53 -21.01 -6.14
CA ARG A 548 1.58 -21.61 -5.19
C ARG A 548 0.25 -20.86 -5.16
N ASN A 549 0.29 -19.53 -5.08
CA ASN A 549 -0.90 -18.68 -5.15
C ASN A 549 -1.70 -18.92 -6.43
N ALA A 550 -1.04 -19.14 -7.57
CA ALA A 550 -1.72 -19.30 -8.85
C ALA A 550 -2.26 -20.72 -9.10
N THR A 551 -1.68 -21.75 -8.48
CA THR A 551 -1.87 -23.15 -8.87
C THR A 551 -2.39 -24.08 -7.76
N ALA A 552 -2.36 -23.67 -6.50
CA ALA A 552 -2.83 -24.49 -5.37
C ALA A 552 -4.03 -23.87 -4.66
N LEU A 553 -4.76 -24.68 -3.90
CA LEU A 553 -5.90 -24.21 -3.10
C LEU A 553 -5.42 -23.53 -1.80
N PRO A 554 -6.06 -22.43 -1.39
CA PRO A 554 -5.71 -21.76 -0.14
C PRO A 554 -5.98 -22.67 1.07
N THR A 555 -5.06 -22.67 2.04
CA THR A 555 -5.20 -23.50 3.26
C THR A 555 -5.90 -22.77 4.41
N ALA A 556 -6.13 -21.46 4.27
CA ALA A 556 -6.82 -20.59 5.23
C ALA A 556 -7.31 -19.32 4.51
N GLY A 557 -8.23 -18.55 5.12
CA GLY A 557 -8.78 -17.34 4.49
C GLY A 557 -7.74 -16.25 4.16
N GLY A 558 -6.69 -16.11 4.99
CA GLY A 558 -5.66 -15.07 4.84
C GLY A 558 -4.57 -15.35 3.78
N VAL A 559 -4.64 -16.46 3.04
CA VAL A 559 -3.62 -16.88 2.06
C VAL A 559 -4.25 -17.36 0.75
N GLY A 560 -3.48 -17.41 -0.33
CA GLY A 560 -3.95 -17.85 -1.65
C GLY A 560 -5.12 -17.02 -2.19
N ARG A 561 -5.83 -17.51 -3.21
CA ARG A 561 -6.93 -16.76 -3.85
C ARG A 561 -8.29 -17.35 -3.48
N LYS A 562 -9.26 -16.50 -3.14
CA LYS A 562 -10.64 -16.93 -2.86
C LYS A 562 -11.33 -17.37 -4.16
N GLY A 563 -12.16 -18.42 -4.09
CA GLY A 563 -12.87 -18.98 -5.25
C GLY A 563 -11.98 -19.77 -6.22
N GLN A 564 -10.74 -20.07 -5.83
CA GLN A 564 -9.76 -20.71 -6.70
C GLN A 564 -10.12 -22.15 -7.08
N GLU A 565 -10.85 -22.86 -6.21
CA GLU A 565 -11.38 -24.20 -6.49
C GLU A 565 -12.23 -24.26 -7.76
N PHE A 566 -12.93 -23.18 -8.09
CA PHE A 566 -13.67 -23.05 -9.34
C PHE A 566 -12.84 -22.36 -10.43
N ALA A 567 -12.13 -21.28 -10.08
CA ALA A 567 -11.42 -20.47 -11.07
C ALA A 567 -10.30 -21.22 -11.80
N LEU A 568 -9.67 -22.23 -11.18
CA LEU A 568 -8.63 -23.04 -11.82
C LEU A 568 -9.11 -23.74 -13.09
N LEU A 569 -10.35 -24.25 -13.09
CA LEU A 569 -10.91 -25.06 -14.18
C LEU A 569 -11.83 -24.25 -15.10
N HIS A 570 -12.51 -23.24 -14.55
CA HIS A 570 -13.49 -22.45 -15.31
C HIS A 570 -12.91 -21.13 -15.84
N GLY A 571 -11.74 -20.72 -15.34
CA GLY A 571 -11.02 -19.53 -15.79
C GLY A 571 -11.59 -18.20 -15.31
N TYR A 572 -12.52 -18.19 -14.35
CA TYR A 572 -13.00 -16.98 -13.67
C TYR A 572 -13.49 -17.26 -12.24
N VAL A 573 -13.47 -16.23 -11.39
CA VAL A 573 -14.05 -16.29 -10.04
C VAL A 573 -15.57 -16.10 -10.12
N PRO A 574 -16.39 -17.00 -9.54
CA PRO A 574 -17.83 -16.96 -9.73
C PRO A 574 -18.53 -15.96 -8.79
N ALA A 575 -19.68 -15.46 -9.22
CA ALA A 575 -20.42 -14.36 -8.58
C ALA A 575 -20.95 -14.62 -7.15
N ASP A 576 -20.92 -15.87 -6.67
CA ASP A 576 -21.22 -16.24 -5.29
C ASP A 576 -20.04 -16.04 -4.33
N VAL A 577 -18.86 -15.73 -4.86
CA VAL A 577 -17.71 -15.23 -4.11
C VAL A 577 -17.85 -13.70 -3.99
N GLU A 578 -17.82 -13.20 -2.75
CA GLU A 578 -17.80 -11.77 -2.47
C GLU A 578 -16.63 -11.09 -3.20
N GLU A 579 -16.88 -9.93 -3.81
CA GLU A 579 -15.89 -9.17 -4.60
C GLU A 579 -15.32 -9.98 -5.79
N SER A 580 -16.13 -10.85 -6.38
CA SER A 580 -15.71 -11.77 -7.46
C SER A 580 -15.03 -11.08 -8.65
N VAL A 581 -15.45 -9.88 -9.04
CA VAL A 581 -14.82 -9.15 -10.16
C VAL A 581 -13.42 -8.70 -9.75
N SER A 582 -13.26 -8.15 -8.54
CA SER A 582 -11.96 -7.74 -8.02
C SER A 582 -11.00 -8.93 -7.86
N TRP A 583 -11.45 -10.03 -7.26
CA TRP A 583 -10.65 -11.26 -7.15
C TRP A 583 -10.17 -11.78 -8.50
N HIS A 584 -11.07 -11.79 -9.50
CA HIS A 584 -10.73 -12.25 -10.85
C HIS A 584 -9.71 -11.34 -11.54
N LEU A 585 -9.95 -10.03 -11.52
CA LEU A 585 -9.11 -9.07 -12.24
C LEU A 585 -7.73 -8.94 -11.57
N GLU A 586 -7.64 -8.86 -10.24
CA GLU A 586 -6.36 -8.93 -9.53
C GLU A 586 -5.62 -10.25 -9.82
N GLY A 587 -6.33 -11.39 -9.83
CA GLY A 587 -5.77 -12.68 -10.21
C GLY A 587 -5.15 -12.69 -11.63
N CYS A 588 -5.77 -12.01 -12.59
CA CYS A 588 -5.24 -11.86 -13.94
C CYS A 588 -3.95 -11.00 -13.97
N VAL A 589 -3.91 -9.92 -13.20
CA VAL A 589 -2.69 -9.09 -13.06
C VAL A 589 -1.55 -9.92 -12.47
N ASN A 590 -1.84 -10.68 -11.42
CA ASN A 590 -0.88 -11.57 -10.74
C ASN A 590 -0.33 -12.65 -11.71
N ASP A 591 -1.21 -13.33 -12.45
CA ASP A 591 -0.81 -14.39 -13.39
C ASP A 591 0.04 -13.83 -14.55
N ALA A 592 -0.28 -12.63 -15.04
CA ALA A 592 0.53 -11.98 -16.08
C ALA A 592 1.94 -11.63 -15.58
N ALA A 593 2.08 -11.19 -14.33
CA ALA A 593 3.36 -10.88 -13.73
C ALA A 593 4.20 -12.15 -13.49
N LEU A 594 3.60 -13.21 -12.93
CA LEU A 594 4.27 -14.51 -12.75
C LEU A 594 4.69 -15.12 -14.08
N ALA A 595 3.85 -15.03 -15.13
CA ALA A 595 4.21 -15.49 -16.47
C ALA A 595 5.50 -14.85 -16.99
N ARG A 596 5.64 -13.54 -16.78
CA ARG A 596 6.83 -12.78 -17.19
C ARG A 596 8.06 -13.16 -16.36
N MET A 597 7.89 -13.39 -15.06
CA MET A 597 8.98 -13.86 -14.19
C MET A 597 9.44 -15.27 -14.56
N ALA A 598 8.50 -16.21 -14.74
CA ALA A 598 8.75 -17.59 -15.16
C ALA A 598 9.54 -17.66 -16.46
N LEU A 599 9.15 -16.88 -17.47
CA LEU A 599 9.84 -16.83 -18.76
C LEU A 599 11.28 -16.32 -18.62
N ARG A 600 11.49 -15.23 -17.85
CA ARG A 600 12.84 -14.71 -17.59
C ARG A 600 13.72 -15.73 -16.86
N LEU A 601 13.16 -16.44 -15.86
CA LEU A 601 13.86 -17.51 -15.15
C LEU A 601 14.18 -18.68 -16.09
N ALA A 602 13.26 -19.07 -16.98
CA ALA A 602 13.50 -20.13 -17.96
C ALA A 602 14.65 -19.79 -18.92
N ASP A 603 14.76 -18.52 -19.32
CA ASP A 603 15.80 -18.00 -20.21
C ASP A 603 17.13 -17.73 -19.49
N ASP A 604 17.14 -17.56 -18.15
CA ASP A 604 18.34 -17.25 -17.39
C ASP A 604 19.29 -18.46 -17.34
N PRO A 605 20.54 -18.37 -17.85
CA PRO A 605 21.51 -19.47 -17.85
C PRO A 605 21.87 -20.02 -16.45
N ARG A 606 21.56 -19.29 -15.37
CA ARG A 606 21.80 -19.72 -13.98
C ARG A 606 20.71 -20.66 -13.45
N THR A 607 19.53 -20.65 -14.06
CA THR A 607 18.43 -21.55 -13.68
C THR A 607 18.80 -23.01 -13.98
N PRO A 608 18.56 -23.95 -13.05
CA PRO A 608 18.81 -25.37 -13.29
C PRO A 608 18.04 -25.88 -14.51
N ASP A 609 18.70 -26.61 -15.41
CA ASP A 609 18.09 -27.13 -16.65
C ASP A 609 16.81 -27.94 -16.39
N ALA A 610 16.77 -28.67 -15.28
CA ALA A 610 15.61 -29.45 -14.84
C ALA A 610 14.36 -28.60 -14.58
N ARG A 611 14.49 -27.30 -14.27
CA ARG A 611 13.37 -26.39 -14.03
C ARG A 611 12.96 -25.58 -15.26
N ARG A 612 13.85 -25.39 -16.25
CA ARG A 612 13.60 -24.50 -17.40
C ARG A 612 12.34 -24.89 -18.18
N ARG A 613 12.13 -26.19 -18.43
CA ARG A 613 10.95 -26.66 -19.18
C ARG A 613 9.66 -26.38 -18.41
N ALA A 614 9.62 -26.71 -17.12
CA ALA A 614 8.46 -26.44 -16.27
C ALA A 614 8.15 -24.93 -16.22
N LEU A 615 9.17 -24.09 -16.03
CA LEU A 615 9.02 -22.63 -16.03
C LEU A 615 8.48 -22.09 -17.36
N ALA A 616 8.94 -22.63 -18.50
CA ALA A 616 8.43 -22.24 -19.82
C ALA A 616 6.96 -22.65 -20.02
N ASP A 617 6.58 -23.86 -19.57
CA ASP A 617 5.21 -24.35 -19.65
C ASP A 617 4.28 -23.51 -18.74
N GLU A 618 4.71 -23.25 -17.50
CA GLU A 618 4.03 -22.38 -16.55
C GLU A 618 3.88 -20.96 -17.08
N ALA A 619 4.94 -20.38 -17.66
CA ALA A 619 4.92 -19.05 -18.25
C ALA A 619 3.84 -18.93 -19.34
N ALA A 620 3.78 -19.89 -20.26
CA ALA A 620 2.82 -19.89 -21.35
C ALA A 620 1.37 -20.04 -20.86
N TYR A 621 1.12 -20.92 -19.88
CA TYR A 621 -0.20 -21.09 -19.28
C TYR A 621 -0.63 -19.86 -18.47
N LEU A 622 0.22 -19.34 -17.59
CA LEU A 622 -0.06 -18.14 -16.81
C LEU A 622 -0.26 -16.90 -17.70
N ALA A 623 0.41 -16.81 -18.84
CA ALA A 623 0.16 -15.74 -19.81
C ALA A 623 -1.25 -15.79 -20.42
N GLN A 624 -1.84 -16.98 -20.56
CA GLN A 624 -3.25 -17.12 -20.97
C GLN A 624 -4.20 -16.70 -19.86
N ARG A 625 -3.92 -17.11 -18.63
CA ARG A 625 -4.71 -16.71 -17.46
C ARG A 625 -4.66 -15.22 -17.20
N GLY A 626 -3.50 -14.58 -17.41
CA GLY A 626 -3.38 -13.13 -17.36
C GLY A 626 -4.25 -12.40 -18.38
N ARG A 627 -4.68 -13.07 -19.46
CA ARG A 627 -5.61 -12.54 -20.47
C ARG A 627 -7.08 -12.87 -20.21
N ALA A 628 -7.37 -13.63 -19.15
CA ALA A 628 -8.70 -14.09 -18.81
C ALA A 628 -9.61 -13.00 -18.21
N TYR A 629 -9.11 -11.77 -17.98
CA TYR A 629 -9.95 -10.61 -17.60
C TYR A 629 -11.13 -10.41 -18.56
N ARG A 630 -10.96 -10.82 -19.83
CA ARG A 630 -11.99 -10.85 -20.87
C ARG A 630 -13.21 -11.70 -20.53
N HIS A 631 -13.09 -12.70 -19.65
CA HIS A 631 -14.20 -13.55 -19.24
C HIS A 631 -15.31 -12.81 -18.49
N LEU A 632 -14.96 -11.69 -17.83
CA LEU A 632 -15.91 -10.88 -17.09
C LEU A 632 -16.32 -9.61 -17.84
N PHE A 633 -15.79 -9.35 -19.04
CA PHE A 633 -16.21 -8.19 -19.81
C PHE A 633 -17.55 -8.44 -20.49
N ASP A 634 -18.58 -7.71 -20.08
CA ASP A 634 -19.90 -7.76 -20.69
C ASP A 634 -19.98 -6.72 -21.82
N PRO A 635 -19.96 -7.13 -23.11
CA PRO A 635 -20.05 -6.19 -24.22
C PRO A 635 -21.42 -5.49 -24.29
N GLY A 636 -22.45 -6.01 -23.62
CA GLY A 636 -23.77 -5.39 -23.55
C GLY A 636 -23.80 -4.13 -22.67
N THR A 637 -22.93 -4.06 -21.66
CA THR A 637 -22.82 -2.88 -20.77
C THR A 637 -21.53 -2.09 -20.99
N GLY A 638 -20.47 -2.73 -21.51
CA GLY A 638 -19.13 -2.16 -21.65
C GLY A 638 -18.31 -2.16 -20.36
N PHE A 639 -18.68 -2.98 -19.37
CA PHE A 639 -18.04 -3.07 -18.06
C PHE A 639 -17.66 -4.51 -17.71
N PHE A 640 -16.71 -4.66 -16.79
CA PHE A 640 -16.48 -5.95 -16.14
C PHE A 640 -17.61 -6.24 -15.16
N ARG A 641 -18.24 -7.40 -15.24
CA ARG A 641 -19.41 -7.78 -14.44
C ARG A 641 -19.28 -9.21 -13.93
N ALA A 642 -19.83 -9.46 -12.75
CA ALA A 642 -19.81 -10.79 -12.15
C ALA A 642 -20.57 -11.81 -12.99
N ARG A 643 -20.01 -13.03 -13.03
CA ARG A 643 -20.50 -14.15 -13.80
C ARG A 643 -20.78 -15.32 -12.86
N GLY A 644 -21.99 -15.87 -12.89
CA GLY A 644 -22.34 -17.02 -12.06
C GLY A 644 -21.67 -18.30 -12.54
N ARG A 645 -21.70 -19.36 -11.73
CA ARG A 645 -21.09 -20.67 -12.04
C ARG A 645 -21.58 -21.31 -13.35
N THR A 646 -22.75 -20.93 -13.85
CA THR A 646 -23.30 -21.38 -15.15
C THR A 646 -22.69 -20.67 -16.36
N GLY A 647 -21.82 -19.67 -16.13
CA GLY A 647 -21.29 -18.82 -17.18
C GLY A 647 -22.27 -17.73 -17.65
N ALA A 648 -23.39 -17.49 -16.97
CA ALA A 648 -24.25 -16.34 -17.25
C ALA A 648 -23.78 -15.11 -16.44
N PHE A 649 -23.78 -13.93 -17.06
CA PHE A 649 -23.70 -12.68 -16.30
C PHE A 649 -24.94 -12.54 -15.40
N ARG A 650 -24.78 -11.92 -14.23
CA ARG A 650 -25.93 -11.54 -13.40
C ARG A 650 -26.88 -10.66 -14.22
N GLU A 651 -28.21 -10.80 -14.04
CA GLU A 651 -29.20 -10.11 -14.88
C GLU A 651 -28.94 -8.59 -14.95
N SER A 652 -29.04 -8.01 -16.15
CA SER A 652 -28.61 -6.63 -16.44
C SER A 652 -29.65 -5.55 -16.16
N GLY A 653 -30.89 -5.92 -15.81
CA GLY A 653 -32.03 -5.00 -15.68
C GLY A 653 -31.84 -3.86 -14.67
N ASP A 654 -30.97 -4.08 -13.67
CA ASP A 654 -30.69 -3.14 -12.57
C ASP A 654 -29.19 -2.77 -12.48
N PHE A 655 -28.39 -2.99 -13.53
CA PHE A 655 -26.96 -2.65 -13.48
C PHE A 655 -26.73 -1.13 -13.61
N ASP A 656 -26.15 -0.53 -12.58
CA ASP A 656 -25.62 0.83 -12.61
C ASP A 656 -24.10 0.78 -12.34
N PRO A 657 -23.24 1.30 -13.24
CA PRO A 657 -21.80 1.24 -13.05
C PRO A 657 -21.27 2.09 -11.88
N ARG A 658 -22.14 2.90 -11.25
CA ARG A 658 -21.84 3.72 -10.06
C ARG A 658 -22.15 3.04 -8.74
N ASP A 659 -22.75 1.85 -8.75
CA ASP A 659 -23.03 1.16 -7.49
C ASP A 659 -21.73 0.56 -6.93
N TRP A 660 -21.35 1.01 -5.73
CA TRP A 660 -20.14 0.57 -5.04
C TRP A 660 -20.31 -0.81 -4.37
N GLY A 661 -19.22 -1.55 -4.20
CA GLY A 661 -19.23 -2.78 -3.39
C GLY A 661 -19.87 -3.98 -4.07
N GLY A 662 -20.04 -5.06 -3.31
CA GLY A 662 -20.65 -6.30 -3.78
C GLY A 662 -19.70 -7.11 -4.67
N ASP A 663 -19.70 -6.81 -5.97
CA ASP A 663 -18.80 -7.48 -6.92
C ASP A 663 -17.41 -6.83 -6.99
N TYR A 664 -17.28 -5.60 -6.47
CA TYR A 664 -16.08 -4.76 -6.50
C TYR A 664 -15.61 -4.41 -5.08
N THR A 665 -14.31 -4.54 -4.81
CA THR A 665 -13.66 -4.08 -3.57
C THR A 665 -13.43 -2.57 -3.61
N GLU A 666 -13.93 -1.85 -2.60
CA GLU A 666 -13.72 -0.42 -2.31
C GLU A 666 -13.93 0.53 -3.50
N SER A 667 -14.77 0.12 -4.46
CA SER A 667 -15.02 0.90 -5.65
C SER A 667 -16.25 0.41 -6.39
N ASP A 668 -16.39 0.90 -7.62
CA ASP A 668 -17.50 0.64 -8.53
C ASP A 668 -17.02 0.10 -9.89
N ALA A 669 -17.96 -0.17 -10.79
CA ALA A 669 -17.63 -0.66 -12.12
C ALA A 669 -16.87 0.37 -12.98
N TRP A 670 -17.03 1.67 -12.73
CA TRP A 670 -16.35 2.73 -13.45
C TRP A 670 -14.84 2.68 -13.26
N ASN A 671 -14.38 2.54 -12.03
CA ASN A 671 -12.95 2.44 -11.73
C ASN A 671 -12.40 1.08 -12.19
N PHE A 672 -13.15 0.00 -11.98
CA PHE A 672 -12.74 -1.33 -12.46
C PHE A 672 -12.75 -1.48 -13.99
N ALA A 673 -13.42 -0.59 -14.74
CA ALA A 673 -13.44 -0.60 -16.21
C ALA A 673 -12.04 -0.55 -16.85
N PHE A 674 -11.03 -0.15 -16.07
CA PHE A 674 -9.64 -0.02 -16.50
C PHE A 674 -8.68 -0.96 -15.76
N HIS A 675 -9.18 -1.97 -15.02
CA HIS A 675 -8.38 -2.86 -14.17
C HIS A 675 -7.71 -4.01 -14.91
N ALA A 676 -6.98 -3.67 -15.98
CA ALA A 676 -6.05 -4.56 -16.68
C ALA A 676 -4.72 -3.83 -16.97
N PRO A 677 -4.05 -3.26 -15.95
CA PRO A 677 -2.86 -2.42 -16.13
C PRO A 677 -1.69 -3.16 -16.81
N HIS A 678 -1.63 -4.48 -16.68
CA HIS A 678 -0.63 -5.34 -17.33
C HIS A 678 -0.82 -5.50 -18.84
N ASP A 679 -2.00 -5.22 -19.39
CA ASP A 679 -2.34 -5.35 -20.82
C ASP A 679 -3.12 -4.14 -21.35
N PRO A 680 -2.51 -2.93 -21.38
CA PRO A 680 -3.20 -1.72 -21.80
C PRO A 680 -3.68 -1.76 -23.27
N ASP A 681 -2.94 -2.46 -24.13
CA ASP A 681 -3.31 -2.62 -25.54
C ASP A 681 -4.50 -3.60 -25.68
N GLY A 682 -4.51 -4.69 -24.92
CA GLY A 682 -5.65 -5.60 -24.83
C GLY A 682 -6.89 -4.97 -24.20
N LEU A 683 -6.73 -4.06 -23.23
CA LEU A 683 -7.82 -3.26 -22.68
C LEU A 683 -8.41 -2.31 -23.74
N ALA A 684 -7.55 -1.63 -24.52
CA ALA A 684 -8.01 -0.79 -25.62
C ALA A 684 -8.78 -1.62 -26.65
N ALA A 685 -8.28 -2.79 -27.04
CA ALA A 685 -8.96 -3.69 -27.97
C ALA A 685 -10.33 -4.14 -27.44
N LEU A 686 -10.45 -4.44 -26.15
CA LEU A 686 -11.70 -4.85 -25.50
C LEU A 686 -12.81 -3.80 -25.61
N HIS A 687 -12.44 -2.52 -25.50
CA HIS A 687 -13.36 -1.39 -25.65
C HIS A 687 -13.62 -0.98 -27.11
N GLY A 688 -13.01 -1.65 -28.10
CA GLY A 688 -13.18 -1.34 -29.53
C GLY A 688 -12.06 -0.51 -30.14
N GLY A 689 -10.90 -0.43 -29.48
CA GLY A 689 -9.68 0.26 -29.90
C GLY A 689 -9.44 1.58 -29.17
N ARG A 690 -8.32 2.25 -29.52
CA ARG A 690 -7.83 3.48 -28.85
C ARG A 690 -8.87 4.59 -28.77
N ALA A 691 -9.60 4.84 -29.85
CA ALA A 691 -10.61 5.89 -29.92
C ALA A 691 -11.80 5.60 -29.00
N ALA A 692 -12.29 4.36 -28.99
CA ALA A 692 -13.39 3.97 -28.13
C ALA A 692 -13.00 3.98 -26.65
N LEU A 693 -11.76 3.56 -26.32
CA LEU A 693 -11.21 3.72 -24.97
C LEU A 693 -11.14 5.20 -24.55
N ALA A 694 -10.73 6.10 -25.45
CA ALA A 694 -10.74 7.54 -25.18
C ALA A 694 -12.15 8.06 -24.85
N GLU A 695 -13.17 7.61 -25.58
CA GLU A 695 -14.57 7.99 -25.32
C GLU A 695 -15.08 7.46 -23.96
N VAL A 696 -14.66 6.27 -23.54
CA VAL A 696 -14.97 5.72 -22.21
C VAL A 696 -14.32 6.60 -21.12
N LEU A 697 -13.06 6.96 -21.28
CA LEU A 697 -12.35 7.86 -20.36
C LEU A 697 -13.00 9.25 -20.32
N ASP A 698 -13.38 9.83 -21.46
CA ASP A 698 -14.10 11.11 -21.50
C ASP A 698 -15.41 11.04 -20.69
N ARG A 699 -16.18 9.94 -20.80
CA ARG A 699 -17.38 9.74 -19.97
C ARG A 699 -17.06 9.57 -18.49
N PHE A 700 -16.01 8.83 -18.16
CA PHE A 700 -15.56 8.61 -16.79
C PHE A 700 -15.20 9.94 -16.10
N PHE A 701 -14.38 10.78 -16.74
CA PHE A 701 -14.00 12.09 -16.19
C PHE A 701 -15.15 13.12 -16.22
N ALA A 702 -16.16 12.93 -17.08
CA ALA A 702 -17.33 13.81 -17.15
C ALA A 702 -18.48 13.43 -16.20
N THR A 703 -18.53 12.19 -15.72
CA THR A 703 -19.59 11.68 -14.84
C THR A 703 -19.22 11.96 -13.38
N PRO A 704 -19.94 12.81 -12.62
CA PRO A 704 -19.54 13.12 -11.24
C PRO A 704 -19.79 11.96 -10.27
N GLU A 705 -18.84 11.67 -9.40
CA GLU A 705 -19.08 10.93 -8.16
C GLU A 705 -19.85 11.81 -7.16
N ARG A 706 -20.85 11.22 -6.48
CA ARG A 706 -21.80 11.93 -5.61
C ARG A 706 -21.91 11.34 -4.21
N ALA A 707 -21.26 10.20 -3.96
CA ALA A 707 -21.31 9.40 -2.74
C ALA A 707 -22.74 8.93 -2.35
N ASP A 708 -23.64 8.81 -3.32
CA ASP A 708 -25.07 8.49 -3.11
C ASP A 708 -25.48 7.09 -3.60
N ARG A 709 -24.51 6.27 -4.01
CA ARG A 709 -24.71 4.90 -4.53
C ARG A 709 -23.88 3.86 -3.77
N PRO A 710 -24.24 3.56 -2.51
CA PRO A 710 -23.45 2.64 -1.69
C PRO A 710 -23.51 1.18 -2.13
N GLY A 711 -24.39 0.85 -3.09
CA GLY A 711 -24.50 -0.48 -3.69
C GLY A 711 -24.48 -1.61 -2.66
N GLY A 712 -23.51 -2.52 -2.79
CA GLY A 712 -23.30 -3.68 -1.94
C GLY A 712 -22.92 -3.35 -0.48
N TYR A 713 -22.38 -2.17 -0.19
CA TYR A 713 -22.06 -1.76 1.19
C TYR A 713 -23.30 -1.43 2.02
N GLY A 714 -24.41 -1.06 1.37
CA GLY A 714 -25.66 -0.66 2.06
C GLY A 714 -25.61 0.67 2.82
N GLN A 715 -24.43 1.29 2.94
CA GLN A 715 -24.21 2.60 3.53
C GLN A 715 -23.02 3.30 2.86
N THR A 716 -23.00 4.63 2.88
CA THR A 716 -21.88 5.41 2.34
C THR A 716 -20.65 5.21 3.22
N ILE A 717 -19.56 4.74 2.61
CA ILE A 717 -18.23 4.61 3.23
C ILE A 717 -17.37 5.85 2.95
N HIS A 718 -16.25 6.02 3.66
CA HIS A 718 -15.46 7.26 3.59
C HIS A 718 -14.85 7.48 2.20
N GLU A 719 -14.42 6.41 1.55
CA GLU A 719 -13.81 6.38 0.21
C GLU A 719 -14.73 6.98 -0.85
N MET A 720 -16.05 6.78 -0.72
CA MET A 720 -17.04 7.39 -1.61
C MET A 720 -17.09 8.91 -1.46
N VAL A 721 -17.04 9.40 -0.21
CA VAL A 721 -17.08 10.84 0.11
C VAL A 721 -15.79 11.51 -0.37
N GLU A 722 -14.65 10.85 -0.16
CA GLU A 722 -13.35 11.29 -0.63
C GLU A 722 -13.29 11.34 -2.16
N ALA A 723 -13.77 10.29 -2.85
CA ALA A 723 -13.82 10.24 -4.32
C ALA A 723 -14.70 11.36 -4.91
N ARG A 724 -15.84 11.67 -4.27
CA ARG A 724 -16.67 12.84 -4.63
C ARG A 724 -15.86 14.14 -4.53
N ASP A 725 -15.11 14.31 -3.46
CA ASP A 725 -14.36 15.53 -3.16
C ASP A 725 -13.04 15.64 -3.94
N VAL A 726 -12.59 14.54 -4.58
CA VAL A 726 -11.61 14.62 -5.67
C VAL A 726 -12.15 15.48 -6.81
N ARG A 727 -13.45 15.51 -7.14
CA ARG A 727 -14.00 16.41 -8.20
C ARG A 727 -13.34 16.25 -9.58
N LEU A 728 -13.00 15.01 -9.96
CA LEU A 728 -12.47 14.63 -11.30
C LEU A 728 -13.36 13.56 -11.97
N GLY A 729 -14.67 13.75 -11.90
CA GLY A 729 -15.63 12.78 -12.42
C GLY A 729 -15.75 11.56 -11.50
N GLN A 730 -15.63 10.35 -12.06
CA GLN A 730 -15.63 9.08 -11.33
C GLN A 730 -14.22 8.69 -10.83
N LEU A 731 -13.18 9.50 -11.09
CA LEU A 731 -11.84 9.23 -10.61
C LEU A 731 -11.77 9.31 -9.08
N GLY A 732 -11.84 8.16 -8.42
CA GLY A 732 -11.60 8.01 -6.99
C GLY A 732 -10.10 7.99 -6.68
N GLN A 733 -9.36 9.05 -7.04
CA GLN A 733 -7.90 9.14 -6.82
C GLN A 733 -7.52 8.97 -5.34
N SER A 734 -8.47 9.10 -4.42
CA SER A 734 -8.36 8.82 -2.98
C SER A 734 -8.14 7.35 -2.63
N ASN A 735 -8.36 6.43 -3.58
CA ASN A 735 -8.18 5.00 -3.40
C ASN A 735 -7.39 4.37 -4.57
N GLN A 736 -6.68 3.30 -4.25
CA GLN A 736 -5.63 2.64 -4.99
C GLN A 736 -6.10 2.07 -6.32
N VAL A 737 -7.36 1.58 -6.40
CA VAL A 737 -7.96 1.07 -7.64
C VAL A 737 -7.89 2.10 -8.78
N SER A 738 -7.83 3.40 -8.44
CA SER A 738 -7.83 4.50 -9.40
C SER A 738 -6.44 4.99 -9.80
N HIS A 739 -5.38 4.62 -9.07
CA HIS A 739 -4.06 5.25 -9.17
C HIS A 739 -3.43 5.18 -10.58
N HIS A 740 -3.73 4.14 -11.36
CA HIS A 740 -3.20 3.98 -12.73
C HIS A 740 -4.05 4.66 -13.81
N ILE A 741 -5.31 4.99 -13.52
CA ILE A 741 -6.29 5.47 -14.52
C ILE A 741 -5.82 6.73 -15.26
N PRO A 742 -5.19 7.74 -14.62
CA PRO A 742 -4.64 8.91 -15.33
C PRO A 742 -3.65 8.54 -16.46
N TYR A 743 -2.94 7.42 -16.31
CA TYR A 743 -1.96 6.93 -17.26
C TYR A 743 -2.56 6.02 -18.35
N VAL A 744 -3.82 5.58 -18.20
CA VAL A 744 -4.54 4.77 -19.23
C VAL A 744 -4.81 5.58 -20.50
N TRP A 745 -4.88 6.90 -20.41
CA TRP A 745 -4.91 7.80 -21.57
C TRP A 745 -3.74 7.56 -22.56
N LEU A 746 -2.59 7.06 -22.09
CA LEU A 746 -1.48 6.69 -22.96
C LEU A 746 -1.84 5.51 -23.88
N ALA A 747 -2.61 4.54 -23.38
CA ALA A 747 -3.14 3.43 -24.18
C ALA A 747 -4.15 3.95 -25.23
N ALA A 748 -4.95 4.94 -24.86
CA ALA A 748 -5.86 5.64 -25.77
C ALA A 748 -5.15 6.58 -26.76
N GLY A 749 -3.84 6.79 -26.63
CA GLY A 749 -3.06 7.65 -27.51
C GLY A 749 -3.17 9.15 -27.24
N ARG A 750 -3.51 9.53 -26.01
CA ARG A 750 -3.73 10.90 -25.56
C ARG A 750 -2.79 11.28 -24.42
N PRO A 751 -1.47 11.36 -24.67
CA PRO A 751 -0.50 11.75 -23.64
C PRO A 751 -0.76 13.17 -23.10
N ASP A 752 -1.35 14.04 -23.90
CA ASP A 752 -1.83 15.36 -23.47
C ASP A 752 -2.83 15.26 -22.31
N ARG A 753 -3.78 14.31 -22.38
CA ARG A 753 -4.75 14.09 -21.30
C ARG A 753 -4.14 13.47 -20.05
N THR A 754 -3.19 12.55 -20.18
CA THR A 754 -2.39 12.08 -19.03
C THR A 754 -1.70 13.25 -18.34
N GLN A 755 -1.08 14.13 -19.12
CA GLN A 755 -0.34 15.28 -18.58
C GLN A 755 -1.27 16.27 -17.86
N GLU A 756 -2.44 16.58 -18.42
CA GLU A 756 -3.45 17.44 -17.77
C GLU A 756 -3.90 16.87 -16.43
N VAL A 757 -4.36 15.61 -16.41
CA VAL A 757 -4.93 14.98 -15.20
C VAL A 757 -3.88 14.79 -14.11
N VAL A 758 -2.69 14.28 -14.45
CA VAL A 758 -1.61 14.06 -13.48
C VAL A 758 -1.16 15.39 -12.86
N ARG A 759 -1.08 16.47 -13.66
CA ARG A 759 -0.73 17.80 -13.12
C ARG A 759 -1.79 18.35 -12.21
N GLU A 760 -3.07 18.24 -12.59
CA GLU A 760 -4.16 18.68 -11.73
C GLU A 760 -4.13 17.95 -10.37
N ILE A 761 -3.90 16.63 -10.37
CA ILE A 761 -3.77 15.84 -9.14
C ILE A 761 -2.60 16.35 -8.28
N LEU A 762 -1.40 16.48 -8.86
CA LEU A 762 -0.20 16.90 -8.14
C LEU A 762 -0.30 18.32 -7.58
N ASP A 763 -0.98 19.21 -8.29
CA ASP A 763 -1.06 20.62 -7.94
C ASP A 763 -2.15 20.91 -6.88
N ARG A 764 -3.21 20.08 -6.76
CA ARG A 764 -4.36 20.41 -5.87
C ARG A 764 -4.71 19.42 -4.76
N LEU A 765 -4.33 18.14 -4.83
CA LEU A 765 -4.84 17.15 -3.86
C LEU A 765 -4.02 17.06 -2.56
N TRP A 766 -2.76 17.53 -2.56
CA TRP A 766 -1.84 17.47 -1.42
C TRP A 766 -1.83 18.73 -0.57
N THR A 767 -2.97 19.03 0.05
CA THR A 767 -3.17 20.27 0.84
C THR A 767 -3.33 20.00 2.33
N GLY A 768 -2.90 20.97 3.14
CA GLY A 768 -3.20 21.05 4.58
C GLY A 768 -2.22 20.32 5.50
N SER A 769 -1.01 20.02 5.03
CA SER A 769 0.03 19.32 5.82
C SER A 769 0.27 19.95 7.20
N GLU A 770 0.20 21.28 7.35
CA GLU A 770 0.44 21.98 8.63
C GLU A 770 -0.66 21.84 9.67
N ILE A 771 -1.85 21.45 9.22
CA ILE A 771 -3.01 21.26 10.11
C ILE A 771 -3.35 19.77 10.21
N GLY A 772 -2.33 18.93 10.10
CA GLY A 772 -2.42 17.46 10.20
C GLY A 772 -3.08 16.78 9.00
N GLN A 773 -3.37 17.47 7.90
CA GLN A 773 -3.92 16.85 6.69
C GLN A 773 -2.78 16.47 5.73
N GLY A 774 -2.94 16.68 4.42
CA GLY A 774 -1.90 16.44 3.42
C GLY A 774 -2.11 15.21 2.55
N TYR A 775 -3.22 14.50 2.69
CA TYR A 775 -3.71 13.46 1.76
C TYR A 775 -5.20 13.62 1.48
N HIS A 776 -5.67 13.07 0.36
CA HIS A 776 -7.08 13.11 -0.07
C HIS A 776 -7.81 11.76 0.08
N GLY A 777 -7.20 10.80 0.76
CA GLY A 777 -7.71 9.50 1.15
C GLY A 777 -6.71 8.85 2.11
N ASP A 778 -6.75 7.53 2.28
CA ASP A 778 -5.80 6.79 3.10
C ASP A 778 -4.38 6.79 2.50
N GLU A 779 -3.36 6.78 3.37
CA GLU A 779 -1.95 6.81 2.92
C GLU A 779 -1.45 5.43 2.46
N ASP A 780 -1.99 4.38 3.09
CA ASP A 780 -1.79 2.96 2.81
C ASP A 780 -0.34 2.51 2.64
N ASN A 781 0.39 2.62 3.76
CA ASN A 781 1.71 2.02 3.95
C ASN A 781 2.73 2.44 2.90
N GLY A 782 2.67 3.70 2.47
CA GLY A 782 3.54 4.27 1.46
C GLY A 782 2.95 4.35 0.05
N GLU A 783 1.81 3.70 -0.25
CA GLU A 783 1.29 3.59 -1.62
C GLU A 783 0.93 4.95 -2.20
N MET A 784 0.12 5.74 -1.48
CA MET A 784 -0.27 7.06 -1.93
C MET A 784 0.93 8.03 -2.00
N SER A 785 1.89 7.85 -1.09
CA SER A 785 3.15 8.60 -1.06
C SER A 785 4.09 8.27 -2.24
N ALA A 786 4.23 6.99 -2.59
CA ALA A 786 5.07 6.53 -3.69
C ALA A 786 4.48 6.97 -5.04
N TRP A 787 3.15 6.98 -5.18
CA TRP A 787 2.47 7.57 -6.33
C TRP A 787 2.88 9.02 -6.56
N TYR A 788 2.91 9.84 -5.50
CA TYR A 788 3.32 11.24 -5.58
C TYR A 788 4.78 11.38 -6.00
N VAL A 789 5.69 10.66 -5.33
CA VAL A 789 7.14 10.75 -5.61
C VAL A 789 7.45 10.37 -7.06
N LEU A 790 6.91 9.24 -7.53
CA LEU A 790 7.14 8.77 -8.91
C LEU A 790 6.52 9.73 -9.93
N SER A 791 5.27 10.15 -9.73
CA SER A 791 4.58 11.06 -10.64
C SER A 791 5.24 12.44 -10.68
N ALA A 792 5.80 12.92 -9.56
CA ALA A 792 6.57 14.17 -9.52
C ALA A 792 7.85 14.11 -10.36
N LEU A 793 8.47 12.93 -10.49
CA LEU A 793 9.58 12.66 -11.42
C LEU A 793 9.11 12.49 -12.88
N GLY A 794 7.80 12.44 -13.13
CA GLY A 794 7.20 12.20 -14.43
C GLY A 794 7.16 10.72 -14.84
N LEU A 795 7.30 9.79 -13.88
CA LEU A 795 7.36 8.34 -14.12
C LEU A 795 6.20 7.63 -13.41
N TYR A 796 5.64 6.60 -14.02
CA TYR A 796 4.63 5.74 -13.40
C TYR A 796 4.72 4.28 -13.88
N PRO A 797 4.61 3.27 -12.99
CA PRO A 797 4.73 1.86 -13.35
C PRO A 797 3.42 1.27 -13.90
N LEU A 798 2.90 1.81 -15.01
CA LEU A 798 1.60 1.39 -15.56
C LEU A 798 1.54 -0.10 -15.89
N GLU A 799 2.52 -0.61 -16.64
CA GLU A 799 2.54 -2.00 -17.09
C GLU A 799 3.28 -2.87 -16.08
N VAL A 800 2.62 -3.17 -14.96
CA VAL A 800 3.17 -3.90 -13.81
C VAL A 800 3.74 -5.28 -14.18
N GLY A 801 4.80 -5.74 -13.51
CA GLY A 801 5.52 -6.98 -13.84
C GLY A 801 6.49 -6.83 -15.03
N THR A 802 6.74 -5.60 -15.46
CA THR A 802 7.69 -5.25 -16.52
C THR A 802 8.70 -4.21 -16.03
N ASP A 803 9.77 -4.04 -16.78
CA ASP A 803 10.75 -3.00 -16.50
C ASP A 803 10.38 -1.65 -17.16
N ARG A 804 9.12 -1.43 -17.53
CA ARG A 804 8.70 -0.18 -18.20
C ARG A 804 8.21 0.86 -17.20
N TRP A 805 8.45 2.12 -17.54
CA TRP A 805 7.85 3.28 -16.91
C TRP A 805 7.04 4.03 -17.96
N ALA A 806 5.75 4.25 -17.69
CA ALA A 806 4.97 5.24 -18.39
C ALA A 806 5.51 6.64 -18.07
N VAL A 807 5.54 7.51 -19.07
CA VAL A 807 5.99 8.89 -18.90
C VAL A 807 4.78 9.82 -18.84
N GLY A 808 4.64 10.51 -17.71
CA GLY A 808 3.67 11.58 -17.50
C GLY A 808 4.31 12.95 -17.79
N THR A 809 4.30 13.82 -16.78
CA THR A 809 4.94 15.14 -16.84
C THR A 809 5.52 15.47 -15.46
N PRO A 810 6.76 15.98 -15.39
CA PRO A 810 7.43 16.24 -14.14
C PRO A 810 6.82 17.44 -13.41
N LEU A 811 6.85 17.39 -12.08
CA LEU A 811 6.39 18.48 -11.22
C LEU A 811 7.45 19.59 -11.09
N LEU A 812 8.72 19.20 -11.01
CA LEU A 812 9.82 20.07 -10.59
C LEU A 812 10.77 20.41 -11.74
N PRO A 813 11.45 21.58 -11.67
CA PRO A 813 12.46 21.96 -12.66
C PRO A 813 13.65 21.00 -12.74
N ARG A 814 14.09 20.46 -11.61
CA ARG A 814 15.20 19.51 -11.54
C ARG A 814 15.12 18.63 -10.29
N ALA A 815 15.37 17.34 -10.48
CA ALA A 815 15.55 16.37 -9.40
C ALA A 815 16.76 15.46 -9.71
N VAL A 816 17.52 15.08 -8.69
CA VAL A 816 18.63 14.13 -8.80
C VAL A 816 18.31 12.95 -7.89
N LEU A 817 18.21 11.77 -8.48
CA LEU A 817 18.08 10.51 -7.76
C LEU A 817 19.47 9.86 -7.66
N HIS A 818 19.95 9.68 -6.44
CA HIS A 818 21.24 9.07 -6.14
C HIS A 818 21.14 7.55 -6.11
N HIS A 819 21.38 6.92 -7.26
CA HIS A 819 21.30 5.47 -7.42
C HIS A 819 22.68 4.81 -7.24
N PRO A 820 22.79 3.59 -6.67
CA PRO A 820 24.07 2.89 -6.49
C PRO A 820 24.92 2.72 -7.76
N THR A 821 24.29 2.69 -8.93
CA THR A 821 24.97 2.56 -10.23
C THR A 821 25.28 3.90 -10.91
N GLY A 822 24.91 5.03 -10.30
CA GLY A 822 25.13 6.38 -10.81
C GLY A 822 23.83 7.18 -10.92
N ASP A 823 23.92 8.50 -10.72
CA ASP A 823 22.76 9.38 -10.60
C ASP A 823 21.82 9.37 -11.82
N LEU A 824 20.51 9.37 -11.56
CA LEU A 824 19.50 9.72 -12.54
C LEU A 824 19.12 11.19 -12.34
N VAL A 825 19.43 12.02 -13.33
CA VAL A 825 19.04 13.44 -13.31
C VAL A 825 17.76 13.63 -14.13
N VAL A 826 16.68 14.08 -13.49
CA VAL A 826 15.44 14.51 -14.15
C VAL A 826 15.48 16.02 -14.32
N GLU A 827 15.43 16.50 -15.56
CA GLU A 827 15.49 17.93 -15.88
C GLU A 827 14.27 18.38 -16.70
N ALA A 828 13.59 19.40 -16.21
CA ALA A 828 12.48 20.03 -16.89
C ALA A 828 12.44 21.53 -16.55
N PRO A 829 13.38 22.36 -17.05
CA PRO A 829 13.50 23.76 -16.61
C PRO A 829 12.23 24.61 -16.77
N GLY A 830 11.32 24.22 -17.68
CA GLY A 830 10.02 24.84 -17.88
C GLY A 830 8.86 24.19 -17.11
N ALA A 831 9.10 23.15 -16.30
CA ALA A 831 8.05 22.48 -15.55
C ALA A 831 7.42 23.42 -14.52
N GLY A 832 6.09 23.42 -14.50
CA GLY A 832 5.29 24.24 -13.62
C GLY A 832 3.85 24.31 -14.11
N PRO A 833 2.92 24.87 -13.32
CA PRO A 833 1.50 24.91 -13.67
C PRO A 833 1.20 25.55 -15.03
N ALA A 834 2.04 26.51 -15.47
CA ALA A 834 1.87 27.20 -16.75
C ALA A 834 2.30 26.38 -17.98
N ALA A 835 3.10 25.33 -17.82
CA ALA A 835 3.63 24.53 -18.92
C ALA A 835 3.59 23.02 -18.59
N PRO A 836 2.38 22.44 -18.49
CA PRO A 836 2.21 21.04 -18.10
C PRO A 836 2.55 20.05 -19.23
N TYR A 837 2.57 20.51 -20.50
CA TYR A 837 2.63 19.61 -21.65
C TYR A 837 4.06 19.27 -22.07
N VAL A 838 4.35 18.00 -22.29
CA VAL A 838 5.64 17.55 -22.83
C VAL A 838 5.65 17.73 -24.36
N HIS A 839 6.66 18.43 -24.86
CA HIS A 839 6.93 18.66 -26.28
C HIS A 839 8.03 17.76 -26.83
N ALA A 840 8.99 17.38 -25.98
CA ALA A 840 10.04 16.43 -26.31
C ALA A 840 10.64 15.80 -25.04
N LEU A 841 11.20 14.61 -25.19
CA LEU A 841 11.92 13.89 -24.15
C LEU A 841 13.23 13.34 -24.72
N THR A 842 14.32 13.47 -23.97
CA THR A 842 15.59 12.80 -24.27
C THR A 842 16.10 12.02 -23.07
N LEU A 843 16.66 10.84 -23.31
CA LEU A 843 17.31 10.00 -22.31
C LEU A 843 18.77 9.78 -22.73
N GLY A 844 19.71 10.26 -21.93
CA GLY A 844 21.14 10.23 -22.28
C GLY A 844 21.45 10.92 -23.60
N GLY A 845 20.69 11.97 -23.96
CA GLY A 845 20.78 12.69 -25.24
C GLY A 845 20.07 12.02 -26.42
N ARG A 846 19.54 10.80 -26.28
CA ARG A 846 18.76 10.13 -27.32
C ARG A 846 17.29 10.53 -27.23
N ALA A 847 16.68 10.88 -28.37
CA ALA A 847 15.26 11.20 -28.42
C ALA A 847 14.38 10.00 -28.03
N VAL A 848 13.39 10.25 -27.19
CA VAL A 848 12.34 9.30 -26.80
C VAL A 848 11.03 9.79 -27.40
N THR A 849 10.44 9.01 -28.30
CA THR A 849 9.24 9.37 -29.06
C THR A 849 7.98 8.69 -28.57
N ALA A 850 8.12 7.56 -27.86
CA ALA A 850 7.02 6.89 -27.17
C ALA A 850 6.94 7.42 -25.73
N PRO A 851 5.74 7.53 -25.12
CA PRO A 851 5.58 8.01 -23.74
C PRO A 851 5.91 6.90 -22.72
N GLU A 852 7.04 6.24 -22.91
CA GLU A 852 7.55 5.17 -22.05
C GLU A 852 9.09 5.10 -22.11
N VAL A 853 9.70 4.66 -21.01
CA VAL A 853 11.14 4.38 -20.90
C VAL A 853 11.37 3.03 -20.21
N ARG A 854 12.53 2.41 -20.43
CA ARG A 854 12.93 1.16 -19.76
C ARG A 854 13.70 1.48 -18.48
N HIS A 855 13.50 0.70 -17.44
CA HIS A 855 14.15 0.86 -16.14
C HIS A 855 15.67 0.78 -16.29
N ALA A 856 16.19 -0.20 -17.03
CA ALA A 856 17.63 -0.33 -17.28
C ALA A 856 18.24 0.90 -17.98
N ASP A 857 17.48 1.63 -18.80
CA ASP A 857 17.96 2.85 -19.48
C ASP A 857 18.04 4.06 -18.52
N LEU A 858 17.41 3.98 -17.34
CA LEU A 858 17.46 5.00 -16.29
C LEU A 858 18.64 4.82 -15.33
N LEU A 859 19.35 3.69 -15.41
CA LEU A 859 20.46 3.35 -14.52
C LEU A 859 21.82 3.73 -15.14
N GLY A 860 22.87 3.72 -14.32
CA GLY A 860 24.25 3.85 -14.81
C GLY A 860 24.75 5.29 -15.01
N GLY A 861 24.09 6.29 -14.42
CA GLY A 861 24.45 7.70 -14.60
C GLY A 861 23.90 8.28 -15.90
N THR A 862 22.70 8.86 -15.86
CA THR A 862 22.04 9.38 -17.06
C THR A 862 21.17 10.60 -16.76
N THR A 863 20.63 11.20 -17.83
CA THR A 863 19.73 12.35 -17.72
C THR A 863 18.46 12.11 -18.53
N LEU A 864 17.32 12.22 -17.85
CA LEU A 864 15.99 12.25 -18.43
C LEU A 864 15.54 13.72 -18.53
N ARG A 865 15.64 14.28 -19.74
CA ARG A 865 15.37 15.71 -19.97
C ARG A 865 14.07 15.92 -20.73
N PHE A 866 13.15 16.64 -20.11
CA PHE A 866 11.87 17.07 -20.65
C PHE A 866 11.97 18.48 -21.23
N THR A 867 11.35 18.67 -22.39
CA THR A 867 11.00 19.99 -22.91
C THR A 867 9.50 20.16 -22.74
N THR A 868 9.07 21.13 -21.94
CA THR A 868 7.66 21.39 -21.66
C THR A 868 7.15 22.65 -22.37
N GLY A 869 5.84 22.77 -22.53
CA GLY A 869 5.17 23.91 -23.15
C GLY A 869 3.75 24.14 -22.63
N THR A 870 3.17 25.28 -23.01
CA THR A 870 1.87 25.77 -22.51
C THR A 870 0.67 25.19 -23.25
N THR A 871 0.89 24.53 -24.39
CA THR A 871 -0.16 23.90 -25.21
C THR A 871 0.18 22.45 -25.51
N PRO A 872 -0.82 21.57 -25.72
CA PRO A 872 -0.59 20.19 -26.15
C PRO A 872 0.32 20.09 -27.37
N SER A 873 1.09 19.00 -27.45
CA SER A 873 1.92 18.66 -28.61
C SER A 873 1.56 17.28 -29.17
N SER A 874 2.16 16.91 -30.31
CA SER A 874 2.01 15.55 -30.87
C SER A 874 2.99 14.53 -30.29
N TRP A 875 3.81 14.91 -29.29
CA TRP A 875 4.78 14.00 -28.68
C TRP A 875 4.06 12.82 -27.99
N GLY A 876 4.56 11.61 -28.21
CA GLY A 876 3.99 10.40 -27.60
C GLY A 876 2.63 9.94 -28.14
N ALA A 877 1.98 10.68 -29.03
CA ALA A 877 0.64 10.36 -29.54
C ALA A 877 0.64 9.26 -30.62
N ALA A 878 1.80 8.99 -31.23
CA ALA A 878 1.95 7.91 -32.22
C ALA A 878 1.59 6.54 -31.61
N PRO A 879 1.12 5.59 -32.42
CA PRO A 879 0.95 4.21 -31.97
C PRO A 879 2.25 3.70 -31.34
N ARG A 880 2.13 3.02 -30.19
CA ARG A 880 3.28 2.35 -29.58
C ARG A 880 3.73 1.29 -30.58
N ALA A 881 4.96 1.38 -31.06
CA ALA A 881 5.54 0.39 -31.98
C ALA A 881 5.88 -0.89 -31.19
N ARG A 882 4.85 -1.62 -30.77
CA ARG A 882 4.98 -2.90 -30.06
C ARG A 882 4.79 -4.04 -31.07
N PRO A 883 5.71 -5.01 -31.13
CA PRO A 883 5.45 -6.25 -31.87
C PRO A 883 4.35 -7.01 -31.13
N GLY A 884 3.15 -7.06 -31.69
CA GLY A 884 2.01 -7.81 -31.18
C GLY A 884 0.82 -7.63 -32.11
N PRO A 885 -0.08 -8.62 -32.24
CA PRO A 885 -1.26 -8.47 -33.06
C PRO A 885 -2.19 -7.39 -32.44
N ASP A 886 -2.78 -6.53 -33.28
CA ASP A 886 -3.77 -5.51 -32.90
C ASP A 886 -5.01 -6.10 -32.20
N GLN A 887 -5.17 -7.42 -32.28
CA GLN A 887 -6.12 -8.20 -31.49
C GLN A 887 -5.37 -9.33 -30.79
N PRO A 888 -5.52 -9.48 -29.47
CA PRO A 888 -4.92 -10.61 -28.79
C PRO A 888 -5.53 -11.92 -29.29
N GLY A 889 -4.68 -12.94 -29.45
CA GLY A 889 -5.12 -14.28 -29.85
C GLY A 889 -6.16 -14.88 -28.89
N PRO A 890 -6.90 -15.90 -29.35
CA PRO A 890 -7.94 -16.53 -28.55
C PRO A 890 -7.35 -17.22 -27.31
N LEU A 891 -8.13 -17.22 -26.22
CA LEU A 891 -7.77 -17.91 -24.99
C LEU A 891 -7.82 -19.42 -25.20
N TRP A 892 -6.94 -20.16 -24.52
CA TRP A 892 -7.02 -21.61 -24.49
C TRP A 892 -8.33 -22.04 -23.84
N GLN A 893 -8.92 -23.12 -24.36
CA GLN A 893 -10.15 -23.70 -23.86
C GLN A 893 -9.90 -25.13 -23.43
N ASP A 894 -10.46 -25.53 -22.28
CA ASP A 894 -10.59 -26.95 -21.97
C ASP A 894 -11.57 -27.61 -22.96
N ALA A 895 -11.16 -28.78 -23.41
CA ALA A 895 -11.83 -29.58 -24.40
C ALA A 895 -12.39 -30.90 -23.83
N THR A 896 -12.25 -31.18 -22.53
CA THR A 896 -12.48 -32.51 -21.91
C THR A 896 -13.72 -32.68 -21.01
N GLY A 897 -14.45 -31.60 -20.71
CA GLY A 897 -15.72 -31.66 -19.95
C GLY A 897 -16.93 -32.36 -20.64
N PRO A 898 -18.05 -32.58 -19.92
CA PRO A 898 -19.19 -33.40 -20.37
C PRO A 898 -19.90 -32.90 -21.65
N ASP A 899 -19.89 -31.58 -21.89
CA ASP A 899 -20.43 -30.94 -23.11
C ASP A 899 -19.32 -30.45 -24.07
N ARG A 900 -18.07 -30.92 -23.86
CA ARG A 900 -16.88 -30.51 -24.62
C ARG A 900 -16.55 -31.52 -25.71
N PRO A 901 -15.76 -31.13 -26.74
CA PRO A 901 -15.56 -31.97 -27.91
C PRO A 901 -14.85 -33.30 -27.62
N TRP A 902 -14.04 -33.41 -26.57
CA TRP A 902 -13.32 -34.63 -26.22
C TRP A 902 -14.00 -35.38 -25.08
N GLN A 903 -14.58 -36.54 -25.38
CA GLN A 903 -15.25 -37.40 -24.40
C GLN A 903 -14.40 -38.65 -24.10
N GLY A 904 -14.48 -39.17 -22.88
CA GLY A 904 -13.82 -40.42 -22.50
C GLY A 904 -14.29 -41.58 -23.38
N ALA A 905 -13.35 -42.25 -24.07
CA ALA A 905 -13.68 -43.39 -24.93
C ALA A 905 -14.27 -44.53 -24.08
N ASP A 906 -15.42 -45.09 -24.48
CA ASP A 906 -16.08 -46.24 -23.84
C ASP A 906 -16.46 -46.08 -22.35
N GLY A 907 -16.61 -44.85 -21.84
CA GLY A 907 -16.99 -44.58 -20.44
C GLY A 907 -15.83 -44.73 -19.43
N SER A 908 -14.59 -44.69 -19.89
CA SER A 908 -13.37 -45.07 -19.15
C SER A 908 -12.85 -44.08 -18.10
N VAL A 909 -13.49 -42.95 -17.82
CA VAL A 909 -12.95 -42.00 -16.81
C VAL A 909 -14.01 -41.13 -16.12
N PRO A 910 -14.90 -41.72 -15.29
CA PRO A 910 -15.70 -40.94 -14.37
C PRO A 910 -14.77 -40.12 -13.45
N GLY A 911 -14.91 -38.79 -13.45
CA GLY A 911 -14.29 -37.90 -12.45
C GLY A 911 -12.92 -37.30 -12.77
N LEU A 912 -12.34 -37.47 -13.96
CA LEU A 912 -11.12 -36.72 -14.38
C LEU A 912 -11.42 -35.49 -15.27
N GLY A 913 -12.70 -35.19 -15.50
CA GLY A 913 -13.17 -34.13 -16.41
C GLY A 913 -14.54 -33.59 -15.99
N ASP A 914 -14.87 -33.62 -14.70
CA ASP A 914 -16.16 -33.16 -14.15
C ASP A 914 -16.13 -31.70 -13.66
N ASP A 915 -14.95 -31.10 -13.64
CA ASP A 915 -14.70 -29.70 -13.33
C ASP A 915 -15.06 -29.27 -11.89
N ASP A 916 -14.95 -30.17 -10.91
CA ASP A 916 -15.31 -29.87 -9.50
C ASP A 916 -14.23 -30.11 -8.44
N LEU A 917 -13.07 -30.68 -8.80
CA LEU A 917 -11.92 -30.99 -7.91
C LEU A 917 -12.28 -31.79 -6.64
N ALA A 918 -13.51 -32.29 -6.51
CA ALA A 918 -14.02 -32.83 -5.26
C ALA A 918 -13.51 -34.26 -5.03
N ASP A 919 -13.42 -35.04 -6.11
CA ASP A 919 -12.94 -36.41 -6.10
C ASP A 919 -11.56 -36.52 -6.74
N ALA A 920 -10.80 -37.54 -6.34
CA ALA A 920 -9.55 -37.93 -6.99
C ALA A 920 -9.67 -39.37 -7.44
N VAL A 921 -9.24 -39.63 -8.68
CA VAL A 921 -9.32 -40.93 -9.34
C VAL A 921 -8.03 -41.71 -9.15
N ASP A 922 -8.17 -42.96 -8.68
CA ASP A 922 -7.09 -43.93 -8.62
C ASP A 922 -6.75 -44.40 -10.03
N LEU A 923 -5.58 -44.00 -10.54
CA LEU A 923 -5.15 -44.39 -11.87
C LEU A 923 -5.00 -45.92 -11.99
N ASP A 924 -4.73 -46.62 -10.88
CA ASP A 924 -4.61 -48.08 -10.90
C ASP A 924 -5.97 -48.75 -11.13
N ALA A 925 -7.07 -48.09 -10.74
CA ALA A 925 -8.42 -48.59 -10.87
C ALA A 925 -9.07 -48.33 -12.24
N VAL A 926 -8.64 -47.28 -12.95
CA VAL A 926 -9.31 -46.82 -14.20
C VAL A 926 -8.53 -47.08 -15.49
N LEU A 927 -7.23 -47.32 -15.42
CA LEU A 927 -6.44 -47.62 -16.62
C LEU A 927 -6.68 -49.08 -17.08
N ASP A 928 -7.05 -49.32 -18.35
CA ASP A 928 -7.20 -50.66 -18.98
C ASP A 928 -6.33 -50.74 -20.26
N PRO A 929 -6.12 -51.91 -20.87
CA PRO A 929 -5.01 -52.83 -20.64
C PRO A 929 -3.63 -52.33 -21.14
N VAL A 930 -3.54 -51.07 -21.56
CA VAL A 930 -2.36 -50.38 -22.10
C VAL A 930 -1.87 -49.23 -21.20
N ASP A 931 -2.33 -49.18 -19.94
CA ASP A 931 -1.97 -48.17 -18.94
C ASP A 931 -2.25 -46.72 -19.38
N ALA A 932 -3.39 -46.49 -20.06
CA ALA A 932 -3.71 -45.17 -20.61
C ALA A 932 -5.16 -44.71 -20.38
N VAL A 933 -5.34 -43.41 -20.11
CA VAL A 933 -6.64 -42.72 -20.19
C VAL A 933 -6.83 -42.18 -21.60
N THR A 934 -7.96 -42.44 -22.27
CA THR A 934 -8.18 -42.05 -23.67
C THR A 934 -9.41 -41.16 -23.84
N TRP A 935 -9.24 -40.03 -24.52
CA TRP A 935 -10.30 -39.14 -24.96
C TRP A 935 -10.46 -39.20 -26.49
N SER A 936 -11.69 -39.12 -26.99
CA SER A 936 -12.02 -39.09 -28.41
C SER A 936 -12.92 -37.92 -28.75
N SER A 937 -12.71 -37.31 -29.92
CA SER A 937 -13.46 -36.13 -30.36
C SER A 937 -14.84 -36.43 -30.99
N GLY A 938 -15.28 -37.69 -31.03
CA GLY A 938 -16.63 -38.08 -31.51
C GLY A 938 -16.96 -37.72 -32.98
N SER A 939 -16.55 -38.55 -33.93
CA SER A 939 -16.92 -38.57 -35.38
C SER A 939 -16.32 -37.51 -36.33
N SER A 940 -16.16 -37.93 -37.58
CA SER A 940 -15.25 -37.45 -38.64
C SER A 940 -15.68 -36.19 -39.43
N SER A 941 -16.22 -35.15 -38.79
CA SER A 941 -16.50 -33.89 -39.52
C SER A 941 -16.51 -32.63 -38.65
N GLY A 942 -15.33 -32.05 -38.48
CA GLY A 942 -15.07 -30.67 -38.08
C GLY A 942 -13.55 -30.41 -38.15
N PRO A 943 -13.07 -29.27 -38.64
CA PRO A 943 -11.64 -29.04 -38.78
C PRO A 943 -10.94 -28.99 -37.40
N GLY A 944 -10.00 -29.90 -37.18
CA GLY A 944 -8.76 -29.73 -36.41
C GLY A 944 -8.83 -28.89 -35.13
N VAL A 945 -9.38 -29.45 -34.06
CA VAL A 945 -9.11 -28.98 -32.69
C VAL A 945 -7.69 -29.41 -32.33
N GLU A 946 -6.75 -28.46 -32.36
CA GLU A 946 -5.35 -28.73 -32.05
C GLU A 946 -5.13 -28.60 -30.55
N VAL A 947 -4.66 -29.68 -29.92
CA VAL A 947 -4.21 -29.65 -28.53
C VAL A 947 -2.89 -28.90 -28.51
N VAL A 948 -2.80 -27.90 -27.63
CA VAL A 948 -1.62 -27.03 -27.47
C VAL A 948 -0.93 -27.24 -26.13
N ALA A 949 -1.69 -27.66 -25.12
CA ALA A 949 -1.22 -27.95 -23.78
C ALA A 949 -2.19 -28.92 -23.09
N TYR A 950 -1.79 -29.41 -21.92
CA TYR A 950 -2.68 -30.14 -21.02
C TYR A 950 -2.34 -29.77 -19.58
N THR A 951 -3.31 -29.94 -18.68
CA THR A 951 -3.10 -29.73 -17.23
C THR A 951 -3.36 -31.04 -16.50
N LEU A 952 -2.66 -31.23 -15.39
CA LEU A 952 -2.94 -32.30 -14.43
C LEU A 952 -3.14 -31.66 -13.06
N VAL A 953 -4.15 -32.11 -12.32
CA VAL A 953 -4.39 -31.65 -10.94
C VAL A 953 -4.16 -32.79 -9.96
N SER A 954 -3.30 -32.57 -8.96
CA SER A 954 -3.05 -33.55 -7.90
C SER A 954 -4.25 -33.67 -6.94
N ALA A 955 -4.32 -34.77 -6.19
CA ALA A 955 -5.38 -34.95 -5.20
C ALA A 955 -5.31 -33.88 -4.09
N VAL A 956 -6.45 -33.29 -3.74
CA VAL A 956 -6.56 -32.24 -2.71
C VAL A 956 -6.21 -32.75 -1.31
N ASP A 957 -6.39 -34.05 -1.06
CA ASP A 957 -6.07 -34.71 0.21
C ASP A 957 -4.61 -35.18 0.33
N GLY A 958 -3.76 -34.81 -0.65
CA GLY A 958 -2.32 -35.07 -0.61
C GLY A 958 -1.91 -36.49 -1.00
N ARG A 959 -2.82 -37.31 -1.55
CA ARG A 959 -2.43 -38.57 -2.19
C ARG A 959 -1.46 -38.32 -3.36
N PRO A 960 -0.45 -39.18 -3.55
CA PRO A 960 0.63 -38.92 -4.51
C PRO A 960 0.11 -38.94 -5.94
N ALA A 961 0.53 -37.96 -6.74
CA ALA A 961 0.31 -37.89 -8.18
C ALA A 961 1.34 -38.77 -8.93
N PRO A 962 1.08 -39.18 -10.19
CA PRO A 962 2.08 -39.85 -11.02
C PRO A 962 3.30 -38.95 -11.27
N SER A 963 4.50 -39.54 -11.36
CA SER A 963 5.76 -38.82 -11.58
C SER A 963 6.34 -38.93 -12.99
N ALA A 964 5.70 -39.73 -13.86
CA ALA A 964 6.09 -39.88 -15.26
C ALA A 964 4.90 -40.30 -16.13
N TRP A 965 4.82 -39.76 -17.34
CA TRP A 965 3.78 -40.10 -18.31
C TRP A 965 4.19 -39.71 -19.73
N ARG A 966 3.38 -40.15 -20.70
CA ARG A 966 3.47 -39.75 -22.11
C ARG A 966 2.10 -39.32 -22.60
N LEU A 967 2.05 -38.21 -23.33
CA LEU A 967 0.86 -37.85 -24.10
C LEU A 967 1.03 -38.42 -25.51
N GLU A 968 0.02 -39.16 -25.98
CA GLU A 968 0.02 -39.74 -27.32
C GLU A 968 -1.24 -39.34 -28.08
N VAL A 969 -1.12 -39.17 -29.40
CA VAL A 969 -2.21 -38.76 -30.28
C VAL A 969 -2.33 -39.75 -31.45
N ARG A 970 -3.56 -39.98 -31.90
CA ARG A 970 -3.91 -40.75 -33.09
C ARG A 970 -4.93 -40.00 -33.93
N ASP A 971 -4.79 -40.10 -35.25
CA ASP A 971 -5.78 -39.61 -36.22
C ASP A 971 -6.38 -40.80 -36.99
N GLY A 972 -7.67 -41.03 -36.84
CA GLY A 972 -8.39 -42.14 -37.45
C GLY A 972 -7.75 -43.51 -37.16
N SER A 973 -7.34 -44.22 -38.21
CA SER A 973 -6.74 -45.56 -38.11
C SER A 973 -5.21 -45.55 -37.96
N ASP A 974 -4.58 -44.40 -37.81
CA ASP A 974 -3.13 -44.30 -37.72
C ASP A 974 -2.59 -44.91 -36.40
N GLY A 975 -1.28 -45.16 -36.35
CA GLY A 975 -0.63 -45.58 -35.11
C GLY A 975 -0.58 -44.45 -34.08
N TRP A 976 -0.56 -44.79 -32.79
CA TRP A 976 -0.30 -43.83 -31.72
C TRP A 976 1.08 -43.20 -31.87
N ARG A 977 1.14 -41.87 -31.77
CA ARG A 977 2.37 -41.08 -31.79
C ARG A 977 2.53 -40.35 -30.48
N THR A 978 3.67 -40.53 -29.80
CA THR A 978 4.03 -39.72 -28.64
C THR A 978 4.30 -38.28 -29.06
N VAL A 979 3.62 -37.34 -28.39
CA VAL A 979 3.74 -35.89 -28.64
C VAL A 979 4.40 -35.17 -27.47
N ASP A 980 4.39 -35.77 -26.28
CA ASP A 980 5.09 -35.26 -25.10
C ASP A 980 5.51 -36.42 -24.18
N THR A 981 6.59 -36.24 -23.43
CA THR A 981 7.10 -37.21 -22.45
C THR A 981 7.61 -36.46 -21.22
N ARG A 982 7.09 -36.82 -20.06
CA ARG A 982 7.44 -36.23 -18.76
C ARG A 982 7.97 -37.28 -17.81
N THR A 983 9.00 -36.92 -17.06
CA THR A 983 9.69 -37.83 -16.12
C THR A 983 10.21 -37.04 -14.94
N ALA A 984 10.18 -37.65 -13.75
CA ALA A 984 10.62 -37.02 -12.51
C ALA A 984 9.84 -35.73 -12.18
N GLU A 985 8.54 -35.73 -12.51
CA GLU A 985 7.62 -34.67 -12.16
C GLU A 985 7.14 -34.83 -10.72
N ASP A 986 6.86 -33.71 -10.06
CA ASP A 986 6.36 -33.66 -8.69
C ASP A 986 5.23 -32.63 -8.55
N PHE A 987 4.40 -32.78 -7.52
CA PHE A 987 3.31 -31.87 -7.17
C PHE A 987 3.54 -31.43 -5.72
N PRO A 988 4.34 -30.37 -5.49
CA PRO A 988 4.73 -29.94 -4.15
C PRO A 988 3.56 -29.53 -3.25
N TRP A 989 2.40 -29.21 -3.83
CA TRP A 989 1.22 -28.80 -3.08
C TRP A 989 0.01 -29.71 -3.39
N PRO A 990 -0.76 -30.14 -2.37
CA PRO A 990 -2.02 -30.84 -2.58
C PRO A 990 -3.01 -29.98 -3.40
N GLY A 991 -3.75 -30.62 -4.31
CA GLY A 991 -4.70 -29.93 -5.18
C GLY A 991 -4.05 -28.99 -6.21
N GLN A 992 -2.76 -29.15 -6.48
CA GLN A 992 -2.03 -28.28 -7.41
C GLN A 992 -2.35 -28.63 -8.86
N LEU A 993 -2.74 -27.62 -9.64
CA LEU A 993 -2.80 -27.67 -11.08
C LEU A 993 -1.43 -27.39 -11.70
N ARG A 994 -0.89 -28.34 -12.47
CA ARG A 994 0.35 -28.14 -13.24
C ARG A 994 0.09 -28.15 -14.75
N PRO A 995 0.55 -27.13 -15.50
CA PRO A 995 0.43 -27.09 -16.94
C PRO A 995 1.62 -27.73 -17.65
N PHE A 996 1.36 -28.33 -18.81
CA PHE A 996 2.37 -28.94 -19.69
C PHE A 996 2.08 -28.53 -21.14
N VAL A 997 2.96 -27.71 -21.71
CA VAL A 997 2.78 -27.16 -23.06
C VAL A 997 3.49 -28.03 -24.08
N LEU A 998 2.85 -28.27 -25.22
CA LEU A 998 3.40 -29.08 -26.30
C LEU A 998 4.37 -28.26 -27.16
N ASP A 999 5.41 -28.91 -27.69
CA ASP A 999 6.41 -28.24 -28.55
C ASP A 999 5.79 -27.66 -29.83
N ALA A 1000 4.66 -28.22 -30.26
CA ALA A 1000 3.82 -27.70 -31.34
C ALA A 1000 2.35 -28.12 -31.12
N PRO A 1001 1.38 -27.35 -31.62
CA PRO A 1001 -0.02 -27.77 -31.67
C PRO A 1001 -0.16 -29.13 -32.39
N VAL A 1002 -0.98 -30.03 -31.85
CA VAL A 1002 -1.19 -31.36 -32.42
C VAL A 1002 -2.66 -31.61 -32.72
N ALA A 1003 -2.94 -32.03 -33.95
CA ALA A 1003 -4.25 -32.50 -34.37
C ALA A 1003 -4.36 -34.02 -34.19
N GLY A 1004 -5.56 -34.49 -33.86
CA GLY A 1004 -5.91 -35.91 -33.83
C GLY A 1004 -7.39 -36.10 -33.52
N THR A 1005 -7.89 -37.32 -33.69
CA THR A 1005 -9.25 -37.73 -33.32
C THR A 1005 -9.30 -38.41 -31.95
N GLU A 1006 -8.15 -38.89 -31.47
CA GLU A 1006 -7.97 -39.53 -30.17
C GLU A 1006 -6.67 -39.08 -29.51
N VAL A 1007 -6.72 -38.83 -28.21
CA VAL A 1007 -5.59 -38.42 -27.36
C VAL A 1007 -5.60 -39.34 -26.15
N ARG A 1008 -4.42 -39.81 -25.72
CA ARG A 1008 -4.31 -40.59 -24.50
C ARG A 1008 -3.15 -40.18 -23.63
N LEU A 1009 -3.37 -40.22 -22.32
CA LEU A 1009 -2.36 -40.06 -21.28
C LEU A 1009 -1.90 -41.44 -20.82
N VAL A 1010 -0.69 -41.84 -21.20
CA VAL A 1010 -0.08 -43.13 -20.82
C VAL A 1010 0.76 -42.94 -19.57
N VAL A 1011 0.50 -43.69 -18.50
CA VAL A 1011 1.19 -43.59 -17.20
C VAL A 1011 1.91 -44.91 -16.89
N PRO A 1012 3.18 -45.08 -17.31
CA PRO A 1012 3.88 -46.37 -17.19
C PRO A 1012 4.13 -46.74 -15.72
N GLY A 1013 3.83 -47.99 -15.34
CA GLY A 1013 4.27 -48.55 -14.05
C GLY A 1013 3.37 -48.32 -12.84
N ARG A 1014 2.21 -47.65 -13.02
CA ARG A 1014 1.04 -47.61 -12.11
C ARG A 1014 1.32 -47.32 -10.62
N SER A 1015 1.19 -46.05 -10.27
CA SER A 1015 0.94 -45.57 -8.90
C SER A 1015 0.55 -44.09 -8.95
N GLY A 1016 -0.64 -43.71 -8.47
CA GLY A 1016 -0.97 -42.31 -8.18
C GLY A 1016 -2.43 -41.92 -8.40
N TRP A 1017 -2.77 -40.70 -7.95
CA TRP A 1017 -4.11 -40.14 -7.98
C TRP A 1017 -4.11 -38.79 -8.71
N LEU A 1018 -5.13 -38.55 -9.52
CA LEU A 1018 -5.38 -37.25 -10.16
C LEU A 1018 -6.82 -36.80 -9.88
N ALA A 1019 -7.01 -35.51 -9.63
CA ALA A 1019 -8.32 -34.91 -9.46
C ALA A 1019 -8.93 -34.48 -10.81
N GLN A 1020 -8.11 -34.00 -11.74
CA GLN A 1020 -8.58 -33.49 -13.04
C GLN A 1020 -7.47 -33.60 -14.09
N VAL A 1021 -7.86 -33.77 -15.36
CA VAL A 1021 -7.02 -33.63 -16.54
C VAL A 1021 -7.73 -32.78 -17.57
N GLU A 1022 -7.14 -31.65 -17.99
CA GLU A 1022 -7.68 -30.83 -19.09
C GLU A 1022 -6.82 -30.99 -20.35
N LEU A 1023 -7.44 -31.13 -21.52
CA LEU A 1023 -6.77 -30.97 -22.81
C LEU A 1023 -7.08 -29.56 -23.32
N LEU A 1024 -6.05 -28.72 -23.37
CA LEU A 1024 -6.18 -27.32 -23.75
C LEU A 1024 -5.99 -27.15 -25.25
N VAL A 1025 -6.92 -26.43 -25.88
CA VAL A 1025 -6.95 -26.21 -27.32
C VAL A 1025 -6.97 -24.72 -27.64
N ALA A 1026 -6.33 -24.32 -28.73
CA ALA A 1026 -6.44 -22.95 -29.24
C ALA A 1026 -7.62 -22.85 -30.20
N PRO A 1027 -8.63 -21.99 -29.94
CA PRO A 1027 -9.68 -21.70 -30.90
C PRO A 1027 -9.06 -21.15 -32.20
N ARG A 1028 -9.62 -21.53 -33.36
CA ARG A 1028 -9.17 -21.03 -34.66
C ARG A 1028 -9.83 -19.73 -35.05
#